data_AF-A0A939CTI7-F1
#
_entry.id   AF-A0A939CTI7-F1
#
_cell.length_a   1.000
_cell.length_b   1.000
_cell.length_c   1.000
_cell.angle_alpha   90.00
_cell.angle_beta   90.00
_cell.angle_gamma   90.00
#
_symmetry.space_group_name_H-M   'P 1'
#
loop_
_entity.id
_entity.type
_entity.pdbx_description
1 polymer ?
#
loop_
_entity_poly.entity_id
_entity_poly.type
_entity_poly.pdbx_seq_one_letter_code
_entity_poly.pdbx_strand_id
1 'polypeptide(L)'
;MTDSQQPENEKGLQQLAWAIESSVGQFKLILARCNYASLRDRLISRLREICQVEIRVLTVQQSNRTLYTAIQEELGEEIPACVMVVGLESVPNLSVMLTSANQVREEFRKNFAFPLVLWIDDEIYKQLIQFAPDLESWATTRNFAISTQELVDFIIETANQWFSNNLKFSKYVYIKLDNELEAAQRYLLNNPDVYNLEIQADLESLLGFIKQINNQKDLALQHYQKAYKLWQQSSNLERQVKILGEIGVGYYLKAFKNQDINHPDWQAAGYYVQEYINFINQFQSPDLIANTAIKFGDILRDLQKWETLQSLSEQALVIHQTNNQPRELAKDYGFLAEVALAQKDWVKANQLVQQALEVFAAIPNLESANISGVLAEIPKKVLKSKDLSLYQFILGRSQYHLGQIQQATLSLETARDVGNPLEDVRLYLDILRFLQQLYFEQKEYLKAYKIKQQQRSIEQQFGLRAFIGAGRLEATKQAFVETLRSNSPQGNIAPEIAASGRLLDIERLIERMGRPDYKLIVIHGQSGVGKSSLVNAGLIPALKNKAIGTQDYLPVVMRVYTNWVEELGRLLITNKGDEGNEGEQRSRGAGEQRGRRELELRSSTFELDESISELRSSTFELDESTSELRSSTFELDESTSELR
;
A
#
# COMPACT_ATOMS: atom_id res chain seq x y z
N MET A 1 -11.67 -35.86 -20.07
CA MET A 1 -10.26 -36.31 -19.98
C MET A 1 -10.01 -36.62 -18.51
N THR A 2 -9.64 -37.84 -18.17
CA THR A 2 -9.30 -38.21 -16.78
C THR A 2 -8.05 -37.45 -16.34
N ASP A 3 -8.17 -36.75 -15.22
CA ASP A 3 -7.20 -35.80 -14.68
C ASP A 3 -5.89 -36.51 -14.28
N SER A 4 -4.89 -36.52 -15.16
CA SER A 4 -3.61 -37.21 -14.94
C SER A 4 -2.77 -36.59 -13.81
N GLN A 5 -3.08 -35.37 -13.38
CA GLN A 5 -2.35 -34.66 -12.32
C GLN A 5 -2.66 -35.17 -10.90
N GLN A 6 -3.87 -35.64 -10.63
CA GLN A 6 -4.22 -36.18 -9.31
C GLN A 6 -3.38 -37.40 -8.90
N PRO A 7 -3.19 -38.43 -9.75
CA PRO A 7 -2.34 -39.56 -9.41
C PRO A 7 -0.84 -39.20 -9.34
N GLU A 8 -0.38 -38.20 -10.11
CA GLU A 8 1.00 -37.71 -10.02
C GLU A 8 1.27 -36.97 -8.71
N ASN A 9 0.35 -36.10 -8.29
CA ASN A 9 0.45 -35.41 -7.00
C ASN A 9 0.42 -36.39 -5.82
N GLU A 10 -0.44 -37.42 -5.85
CA GLU A 10 -0.48 -38.44 -4.79
C GLU A 10 0.85 -39.22 -4.72
N LYS A 11 1.43 -39.58 -5.87
CA LYS A 11 2.76 -40.21 -5.92
C LYS A 11 3.85 -39.28 -5.37
N GLY A 12 3.83 -38.00 -5.74
CA GLY A 12 4.75 -36.99 -5.21
C GLY A 12 4.61 -36.81 -3.70
N LEU A 13 3.38 -36.88 -3.19
CA LEU A 13 3.06 -36.74 -1.77
C LEU A 13 3.55 -37.95 -0.95
N GLN A 14 3.39 -39.17 -1.48
CA GLN A 14 3.95 -40.38 -0.87
C GLN A 14 5.48 -40.33 -0.80
N GLN A 15 6.13 -39.81 -1.85
CA GLN A 15 7.58 -39.61 -1.85
C GLN A 15 8.03 -38.55 -0.85
N LEU A 16 7.24 -37.48 -0.67
CA LEU A 16 7.49 -36.44 0.31
C LEU A 16 7.33 -37.00 1.74
N ALA A 17 6.28 -37.76 2.00
CA ALA A 17 6.05 -38.45 3.28
C ALA A 17 7.24 -39.35 3.64
N TRP A 18 7.66 -40.22 2.71
CA TRP A 18 8.82 -41.07 2.92
C TRP A 18 10.12 -40.28 3.16
N ALA A 19 10.32 -39.15 2.44
CA ALA A 19 11.50 -38.31 2.63
C ALA A 19 11.51 -37.65 4.01
N ILE A 20 10.36 -37.26 4.54
CA ILE A 20 10.19 -36.71 5.89
C ILE A 20 10.48 -37.82 6.92
N GLU A 21 9.80 -38.96 6.83
CA GLU A 21 9.92 -40.07 7.79
C GLU A 21 11.35 -40.62 7.88
N SER A 22 12.05 -40.72 6.74
CA SER A 22 13.43 -41.21 6.69
C SER A 22 14.49 -40.22 7.19
N SER A 23 14.13 -38.95 7.43
CA SER A 23 15.07 -37.91 7.86
C SER A 23 14.77 -37.31 9.23
N VAL A 24 13.84 -37.90 9.98
CA VAL A 24 13.59 -37.52 11.38
C VAL A 24 14.88 -37.56 12.20
N GLY A 25 15.14 -36.52 12.99
CA GLY A 25 16.36 -36.39 13.79
C GLY A 25 17.57 -35.85 13.03
N GLN A 26 17.44 -35.52 11.74
CA GLN A 26 18.50 -34.94 10.92
C GLN A 26 17.99 -33.74 10.13
N PHE A 27 18.85 -32.74 9.94
CA PHE A 27 18.54 -31.63 9.05
C PHE A 27 18.46 -32.10 7.61
N LYS A 28 17.30 -31.90 6.98
CA LYS A 28 17.11 -32.08 5.54
C LYS A 28 16.19 -31.01 4.99
N LEU A 29 16.69 -30.24 4.03
CA LEU A 29 15.91 -29.21 3.37
C LEU A 29 15.15 -29.82 2.17
N ILE A 30 13.84 -29.59 2.13
CA ILE A 30 12.96 -30.05 1.07
C ILE A 30 12.16 -28.86 0.54
N LEU A 31 12.16 -28.64 -0.77
CA LEU A 31 11.35 -27.61 -1.42
C LEU A 31 10.11 -28.27 -2.02
N ALA A 32 8.93 -27.95 -1.48
CA ALA A 32 7.65 -28.37 -2.02
C ALA A 32 7.11 -27.23 -2.91
N ARG A 33 7.32 -27.35 -4.22
CA ARG A 33 6.92 -26.35 -5.21
C ARG A 33 5.44 -26.50 -5.55
N CYS A 34 4.65 -25.48 -5.21
CA CYS A 34 3.22 -25.43 -5.49
C CYS A 34 2.79 -23.98 -5.68
N ASN A 35 2.32 -23.64 -6.88
CA ASN A 35 1.93 -22.26 -7.22
C ASN A 35 0.56 -21.85 -6.66
N TYR A 36 -0.29 -22.80 -6.28
CA TYR A 36 -1.68 -22.55 -5.88
C TYR A 36 -1.89 -22.96 -4.44
N ALA A 37 -2.29 -22.03 -3.60
CA ALA A 37 -2.38 -22.33 -2.19
C ALA A 37 -3.58 -23.20 -1.80
N SER A 38 -4.69 -23.10 -2.53
CA SER A 38 -5.81 -24.02 -2.32
C SER A 38 -5.37 -25.48 -2.55
N LEU A 39 -4.50 -25.72 -3.53
CA LEU A 39 -3.86 -27.02 -3.74
C LEU A 39 -2.87 -27.34 -2.61
N ARG A 40 -1.96 -26.42 -2.28
CA ARG A 40 -0.99 -26.57 -1.18
C ARG A 40 -1.68 -26.99 0.13
N ASP A 41 -2.73 -26.28 0.52
CA ASP A 41 -3.39 -26.49 1.81
C ASP A 41 -4.14 -27.85 1.83
N ARG A 42 -4.71 -28.27 0.69
CA ARG A 42 -5.23 -29.64 0.51
C ARG A 42 -4.12 -30.70 0.61
N LEU A 43 -2.98 -30.47 -0.04
CA LEU A 43 -1.84 -31.39 -0.01
C LEU A 43 -1.23 -31.50 1.40
N ILE A 44 -1.10 -30.40 2.13
CA ILE A 44 -0.64 -30.41 3.53
C ILE A 44 -1.61 -31.21 4.41
N SER A 45 -2.92 -31.00 4.23
CA SER A 45 -3.95 -31.75 4.98
C SER A 45 -3.84 -33.25 4.69
N ARG A 46 -3.71 -33.62 3.41
CA ARG A 46 -3.50 -35.01 3.00
C ARG A 46 -2.17 -35.60 3.51
N LEU A 47 -1.11 -34.80 3.54
CA LEU A 47 0.21 -35.22 4.02
C LEU A 47 0.21 -35.55 5.51
N ARG A 48 -0.58 -34.80 6.30
CA ARG A 48 -0.82 -35.09 7.73
C ARG A 48 -1.58 -36.39 7.96
N GLU A 49 -2.39 -36.84 7.01
CA GLU A 49 -3.10 -38.12 7.11
C GLU A 49 -2.20 -39.33 6.79
N ILE A 50 -1.26 -39.16 5.86
CA ILE A 50 -0.43 -40.27 5.36
C ILE A 50 0.93 -40.40 6.08
N CYS A 51 1.44 -39.32 6.68
CA CYS A 51 2.69 -39.36 7.45
C CYS A 51 2.47 -40.01 8.81
N GLN A 52 3.41 -40.86 9.22
CA GLN A 52 3.41 -41.50 10.54
C GLN A 52 4.00 -40.61 11.65
N VAL A 53 4.48 -39.42 11.30
CA VAL A 53 5.17 -38.49 12.20
C VAL A 53 4.42 -37.18 12.33
N GLU A 54 4.59 -36.50 13.47
CA GLU A 54 3.99 -35.20 13.70
C GLU A 54 4.58 -34.13 12.77
N ILE A 55 3.71 -33.37 12.10
CA ILE A 55 4.07 -32.28 11.20
C ILE A 55 3.63 -30.95 11.79
N ARG A 56 4.59 -30.11 12.15
CA ARG A 56 4.32 -28.74 12.58
C ARG A 56 4.34 -27.80 11.38
N VAL A 57 3.25 -27.05 11.18
CA VAL A 57 3.15 -26.07 10.08
C VAL A 57 3.30 -24.68 10.67
N LEU A 58 4.31 -23.96 10.21
CA LEU A 58 4.65 -22.61 10.60
C LEU A 58 4.31 -21.65 9.46
N THR A 59 3.45 -20.69 9.73
CA THR A 59 3.13 -19.62 8.78
C THR A 59 4.02 -18.43 9.07
N VAL A 60 4.95 -18.12 8.17
CA VAL A 60 5.79 -16.93 8.30
C VAL A 60 4.93 -15.72 7.98
N GLN A 61 4.69 -14.89 8.99
CA GLN A 61 3.99 -13.62 8.83
C GLN A 61 4.97 -12.47 8.57
N GLN A 62 4.42 -11.28 8.25
CA GLN A 62 5.18 -10.03 8.19
C GLN A 62 5.92 -9.78 9.49
N SER A 63 7.20 -10.10 9.51
CA SER A 63 8.10 -9.80 10.62
C SER A 63 9.42 -9.31 10.03
N ASN A 64 10.11 -8.44 10.77
CA ASN A 64 11.48 -8.03 10.45
C ASN A 64 12.50 -9.15 10.73
N ARG A 65 12.01 -10.39 10.93
CA ARG A 65 12.80 -11.53 11.35
C ARG A 65 13.43 -12.23 10.16
N THR A 66 14.55 -12.90 10.41
CA THR A 66 15.17 -13.80 9.45
C THR A 66 14.43 -15.14 9.45
N LEU A 67 14.53 -15.93 8.36
CA LEU A 67 13.86 -17.24 8.31
C LEU A 67 14.28 -18.16 9.45
N TYR A 68 15.57 -18.13 9.80
CA TYR A 68 16.12 -18.93 10.90
C TYR A 68 15.50 -18.54 12.25
N THR A 69 15.46 -17.23 12.56
CA THR A 69 14.92 -16.73 13.84
C THR A 69 13.43 -16.95 13.95
N ALA A 70 12.67 -16.77 12.86
CA ALA A 70 11.25 -17.05 12.83
C ALA A 70 10.94 -18.53 13.16
N ILE A 71 11.75 -19.46 12.65
CA ILE A 71 11.61 -20.89 12.98
C ILE A 71 12.03 -21.16 14.43
N GLN A 72 13.16 -20.61 14.87
CA GLN A 72 13.70 -20.87 16.20
C GLN A 72 12.78 -20.38 17.33
N GLU A 73 12.20 -19.18 17.20
CA GLU A 73 11.31 -18.62 18.23
C GLU A 73 10.00 -19.38 18.37
N GLU A 74 9.43 -19.85 17.26
CA GLU A 74 8.20 -20.64 17.27
C GLU A 74 8.40 -22.02 17.91
N LEU A 75 9.61 -22.60 17.77
CA LEU A 75 9.95 -23.91 18.29
C LEU A 75 10.51 -23.87 19.72
N GLY A 76 11.19 -22.78 20.11
CA GLY A 76 11.89 -22.70 21.39
C GLY A 76 12.95 -23.79 21.52
N GLU A 77 12.82 -24.65 22.54
CA GLU A 77 13.69 -25.82 22.77
C GLU A 77 13.10 -27.12 22.19
N GLU A 78 11.92 -27.08 21.57
CA GLU A 78 11.27 -28.27 21.03
C GLU A 78 11.90 -28.71 19.71
N ILE A 79 12.10 -30.03 19.55
CA ILE A 79 12.63 -30.64 18.34
C ILE A 79 11.50 -31.47 17.71
N PRO A 80 10.67 -30.88 16.83
CA PRO A 80 9.57 -31.58 16.17
C PRO A 80 10.09 -32.62 15.17
N ALA A 81 9.26 -33.60 14.81
CA ALA A 81 9.64 -34.60 13.82
C ALA A 81 9.72 -34.04 12.38
N CYS A 82 8.98 -32.97 12.08
CA CYS A 82 9.02 -32.25 10.81
C CYS A 82 8.47 -30.83 10.98
N VAL A 83 9.09 -29.86 10.29
CA VAL A 83 8.60 -28.49 10.18
C VAL A 83 8.31 -28.15 8.73
N MET A 84 7.09 -27.70 8.47
CA MET A 84 6.67 -27.12 7.20
C MET A 84 6.54 -25.62 7.34
N VAL A 85 7.10 -24.88 6.39
CA VAL A 85 7.01 -23.42 6.35
C VAL A 85 6.14 -22.99 5.17
N VAL A 86 5.15 -22.15 5.44
CA VAL A 86 4.23 -21.54 4.45
C VAL A 86 4.20 -20.02 4.64
N GLY A 87 3.67 -19.27 3.66
CA GLY A 87 3.47 -17.82 3.77
C GLY A 87 4.66 -16.97 3.33
N LEU A 88 5.71 -17.58 2.75
CA LEU A 88 6.87 -16.86 2.21
C LEU A 88 6.49 -15.87 1.10
N GLU A 89 5.40 -16.13 0.37
CA GLU A 89 4.84 -15.24 -0.67
C GLU A 89 4.36 -13.90 -0.11
N SER A 90 4.12 -13.84 1.20
CA SER A 90 3.59 -12.68 1.91
C SER A 90 4.66 -11.86 2.64
N VAL A 91 5.92 -12.31 2.61
CA VAL A 91 7.03 -11.68 3.31
C VAL A 91 7.55 -10.47 2.51
N PRO A 92 7.53 -9.25 3.09
CA PRO A 92 8.09 -8.08 2.44
C PRO A 92 9.61 -8.24 2.36
N ASN A 93 10.21 -7.85 1.23
CA ASN A 93 11.65 -7.98 0.99
C ASN A 93 12.18 -9.40 1.22
N LEU A 94 11.46 -10.42 0.73
CA LEU A 94 11.86 -11.83 0.81
C LEU A 94 13.32 -12.06 0.41
N SER A 95 13.84 -11.34 -0.58
CA SER A 95 15.26 -11.35 -0.98
C SER A 95 16.23 -11.16 0.19
N VAL A 96 15.92 -10.27 1.14
CA VAL A 96 16.75 -10.02 2.34
C VAL A 96 16.68 -11.21 3.29
N MET A 97 15.48 -11.74 3.54
CA MET A 97 15.29 -12.92 4.38
C MET A 97 16.06 -14.13 3.82
N LEU A 98 15.99 -14.34 2.50
CA LEU A 98 16.71 -15.42 1.81
C LEU A 98 18.23 -15.21 1.86
N THR A 99 18.71 -13.98 1.64
CA THR A 99 20.14 -13.65 1.76
C THR A 99 20.66 -13.97 3.16
N SER A 100 19.92 -13.58 4.20
CA SER A 100 20.27 -13.90 5.59
C SER A 100 20.28 -15.41 5.84
N ALA A 101 19.25 -16.13 5.36
CA ALA A 101 19.17 -17.58 5.47
C ALA A 101 20.37 -18.29 4.81
N ASN A 102 20.86 -17.76 3.67
CA ASN A 102 22.05 -18.28 3.00
C ASN A 102 23.33 -18.11 3.82
N GLN A 103 23.46 -16.96 4.49
CA GLN A 103 24.62 -16.64 5.33
C GLN A 103 24.70 -17.52 6.58
N VAL A 104 23.55 -17.84 7.19
CA VAL A 104 23.47 -18.64 8.41
C VAL A 104 23.09 -20.11 8.14
N ARG A 105 23.21 -20.61 6.91
CA ARG A 105 22.80 -21.97 6.53
C ARG A 105 23.39 -23.08 7.42
N GLU A 106 24.63 -22.92 7.87
CA GLU A 106 25.28 -23.89 8.76
C GLU A 106 24.59 -23.97 10.13
N GLU A 107 23.97 -22.87 10.58
CA GLU A 107 23.19 -22.84 11.82
C GLU A 107 21.89 -23.66 11.68
N PHE A 108 21.25 -23.66 10.51
CA PHE A 108 20.13 -24.58 10.25
C PHE A 108 20.57 -26.03 10.43
N ARG A 109 21.71 -26.41 9.83
CA ARG A 109 22.20 -27.79 9.90
C ARG A 109 22.59 -28.23 11.31
N LYS A 110 23.16 -27.32 12.11
CA LYS A 110 23.61 -27.62 13.49
C LYS A 110 22.44 -27.71 14.46
N ASN A 111 21.47 -26.78 14.34
CA ASN A 111 20.48 -26.55 15.39
C ASN A 111 19.10 -27.15 15.06
N PHE A 112 18.78 -27.37 13.78
CA PHE A 112 17.52 -27.98 13.36
C PHE A 112 17.68 -29.46 13.03
N ALA A 113 17.64 -30.30 14.06
CA ALA A 113 17.71 -31.76 13.94
C ALA A 113 16.39 -32.38 13.41
N PHE A 114 15.81 -31.80 12.36
CA PHE A 114 14.57 -32.24 11.74
C PHE A 114 14.49 -31.87 10.25
N PRO A 115 13.70 -32.59 9.44
CA PRO A 115 13.39 -32.18 8.09
C PRO A 115 12.61 -30.86 8.06
N LEU A 116 13.10 -29.93 7.24
CA LEU A 116 12.50 -28.64 6.99
C LEU A 116 11.95 -28.62 5.56
N VAL A 117 10.63 -28.51 5.44
CA VAL A 117 9.93 -28.42 4.16
C VAL A 117 9.50 -26.97 3.91
N LEU A 118 10.03 -26.33 2.89
CA LEU A 118 9.58 -25.01 2.46
C LEU A 118 8.56 -25.16 1.33
N TRP A 119 7.33 -24.71 1.56
CA TRP A 119 6.33 -24.60 0.51
C TRP A 119 6.53 -23.28 -0.23
N ILE A 120 6.84 -23.37 -1.52
CA ILE A 120 7.23 -22.23 -2.33
C ILE A 120 6.52 -22.24 -3.68
N ASP A 121 6.26 -21.06 -4.24
CA ASP A 121 5.86 -20.90 -5.63
C ASP A 121 7.10 -20.71 -6.53
N ASP A 122 6.86 -20.61 -7.84
CA ASP A 122 7.91 -20.43 -8.82
C ASP A 122 8.67 -19.10 -8.68
N GLU A 123 8.04 -18.03 -8.18
CA GLU A 123 8.69 -16.74 -7.99
C GLU A 123 9.61 -16.77 -6.76
N ILE A 124 9.18 -17.40 -5.67
CA ILE A 124 10.02 -17.65 -4.50
C ILE A 124 11.20 -18.54 -4.88
N TYR A 125 10.98 -19.58 -5.70
CA TYR A 125 12.07 -20.45 -6.13
C TYR A 125 13.14 -19.70 -6.95
N LYS A 126 12.72 -18.80 -7.86
CA LYS A 126 13.66 -17.92 -8.59
C LYS A 126 14.46 -17.05 -7.63
N GLN A 127 13.80 -16.44 -6.64
CA GLN A 127 14.48 -15.63 -5.62
C GLN A 127 15.43 -16.46 -4.75
N LEU A 128 15.07 -17.71 -4.43
CA LEU A 128 15.92 -18.62 -3.68
C LEU A 128 17.22 -18.93 -4.45
N ILE A 129 17.12 -19.25 -5.74
CA ILE A 129 18.31 -19.45 -6.60
C ILE A 129 19.18 -18.20 -6.66
N GLN A 130 18.56 -17.01 -6.74
CA GLN A 130 19.26 -15.75 -6.89
C GLN A 130 19.95 -15.29 -5.60
N PHE A 131 19.27 -15.39 -4.46
CA PHE A 131 19.71 -14.77 -3.19
C PHE A 131 20.23 -15.78 -2.16
N ALA A 132 19.93 -17.08 -2.34
CA ALA A 132 20.36 -18.14 -1.45
C ALA A 132 20.83 -19.42 -2.18
N PRO A 133 21.79 -19.30 -3.12
CA PRO A 133 22.23 -20.44 -3.94
C PRO A 133 22.87 -21.57 -3.13
N ASP A 134 23.61 -21.26 -2.06
CA ASP A 134 24.25 -22.29 -1.23
C ASP A 134 23.20 -23.07 -0.43
N LEU A 135 22.19 -22.38 0.09
CA LEU A 135 21.07 -23.01 0.79
C LEU A 135 20.23 -23.87 -0.17
N GLU A 136 19.96 -23.38 -1.38
CA GLU A 136 19.24 -24.12 -2.43
C GLU A 136 19.97 -25.42 -2.80
N SER A 137 21.31 -25.38 -2.88
CA SER A 137 22.12 -26.55 -3.24
C SER A 137 22.00 -27.74 -2.28
N TRP A 138 21.54 -27.51 -1.04
CA TRP A 138 21.29 -28.54 -0.04
C TRP A 138 19.89 -29.15 -0.14
N ALA A 139 19.01 -28.54 -0.92
CA ALA A 139 17.61 -28.89 -0.93
C ALA A 139 17.29 -30.02 -1.91
N THR A 140 16.22 -30.76 -1.60
CA THR A 140 15.59 -31.67 -2.55
C THR A 140 14.23 -31.13 -2.96
N THR A 141 13.93 -31.11 -4.27
CA THR A 141 12.72 -30.45 -4.78
C THR A 141 11.64 -31.46 -5.17
N ARG A 142 10.38 -31.13 -4.87
CA ARG A 142 9.18 -31.85 -5.29
C ARG A 142 8.18 -30.86 -5.89
N ASN A 143 7.61 -31.19 -7.04
CA ASN A 143 6.70 -30.32 -7.77
C ASN A 143 5.27 -30.85 -7.64
N PHE A 144 4.34 -29.95 -7.35
CA PHE A 144 2.91 -30.22 -7.27
C PHE A 144 2.19 -29.26 -8.22
N ALA A 145 1.48 -29.83 -9.19
CA ALA A 145 0.77 -29.07 -10.21
C ALA A 145 -0.74 -29.13 -9.99
N ILE A 146 -1.41 -27.99 -10.17
CA ILE A 146 -2.88 -27.97 -10.23
C ILE A 146 -3.35 -28.70 -11.49
N SER A 147 -4.50 -29.33 -11.40
CA SER A 147 -5.08 -29.95 -12.58
C SER A 147 -5.69 -28.89 -13.51
N THR A 148 -5.82 -29.22 -14.79
CA THR A 148 -6.39 -28.30 -15.77
C THR A 148 -7.81 -27.88 -15.38
N GLN A 149 -8.65 -28.81 -14.93
CA GLN A 149 -10.03 -28.51 -14.56
C GLN A 149 -10.08 -27.58 -13.33
N GLU A 150 -9.30 -27.92 -12.29
CA GLU A 150 -9.23 -27.10 -11.08
C GLU A 150 -8.69 -25.68 -11.36
N LEU A 151 -7.76 -25.54 -12.31
CA LEU A 151 -7.25 -24.24 -12.74
C LEU A 151 -8.32 -23.41 -13.43
N VAL A 152 -9.08 -24.02 -14.34
CA VAL A 152 -10.17 -23.34 -15.05
C VAL A 152 -11.25 -22.89 -14.06
N ASP A 153 -11.63 -23.78 -13.14
CA ASP A 153 -12.62 -23.47 -12.10
C ASP A 153 -12.14 -22.32 -11.20
N PHE A 154 -10.86 -22.34 -10.79
CA PHE A 154 -10.24 -21.25 -10.04
C PHE A 154 -10.35 -19.89 -10.76
N ILE A 155 -10.03 -19.83 -12.05
CA ILE A 155 -10.10 -18.59 -12.83
C ILE A 155 -11.55 -18.11 -12.93
N ILE A 156 -12.48 -18.98 -13.29
CA ILE A 156 -13.89 -18.65 -13.49
C ILE A 156 -14.53 -18.18 -12.18
N GLU A 157 -14.30 -18.90 -11.08
CA GLU A 157 -14.83 -18.53 -9.76
C GLU A 157 -14.28 -17.19 -9.29
N THR A 158 -12.96 -17.00 -9.41
CA THR A 158 -12.31 -15.74 -9.03
C THR A 158 -12.82 -14.58 -9.87
N ALA A 159 -12.98 -14.78 -11.18
CA ALA A 159 -13.50 -13.77 -12.09
C ALA A 159 -14.96 -13.44 -11.76
N ASN A 160 -15.82 -14.43 -11.54
CA ASN A 160 -17.21 -14.21 -11.14
C ASN A 160 -17.31 -13.40 -9.85
N GLN A 161 -16.53 -13.76 -8.82
CA GLN A 161 -16.48 -13.00 -7.57
C GLN A 161 -16.02 -11.57 -7.79
N TRP A 162 -15.03 -11.35 -8.66
CA TRP A 162 -14.57 -10.03 -9.03
C TRP A 162 -15.65 -9.25 -9.76
N PHE A 163 -16.22 -9.78 -10.84
CA PHE A 163 -17.26 -9.13 -11.66
C PHE A 163 -18.48 -8.74 -10.83
N SER A 164 -18.92 -9.59 -9.90
CA SER A 164 -20.02 -9.31 -8.97
C SER A 164 -19.66 -8.41 -7.78
N ASN A 165 -18.46 -7.82 -7.73
CA ASN A 165 -17.98 -6.96 -6.62
C ASN A 165 -17.94 -7.64 -5.24
N ASN A 166 -17.89 -8.98 -5.20
CA ASN A 166 -17.85 -9.78 -3.98
C ASN A 166 -16.42 -10.09 -3.51
N LEU A 167 -15.43 -9.76 -4.33
CA LEU A 167 -14.02 -10.03 -4.05
C LEU A 167 -13.47 -9.04 -3.01
N LYS A 168 -13.48 -9.46 -1.74
CA LYS A 168 -12.97 -8.70 -0.59
C LYS A 168 -11.75 -9.41 0.00
N PHE A 169 -10.57 -8.92 -0.33
CA PHE A 169 -9.32 -9.52 0.08
C PHE A 169 -8.43 -8.54 0.85
N SER A 170 -7.62 -9.07 1.77
CA SER A 170 -6.52 -8.35 2.40
C SER A 170 -5.34 -8.20 1.42
N LYS A 171 -4.41 -7.28 1.71
CA LYS A 171 -3.20 -7.03 0.88
C LYS A 171 -2.45 -8.32 0.49
N TYR A 172 -2.30 -9.23 1.45
CA TYR A 172 -1.60 -10.51 1.28
C TYR A 172 -2.25 -11.40 0.24
N VAL A 173 -3.58 -11.43 0.23
CA VAL A 173 -4.32 -12.26 -0.71
C VAL A 173 -4.18 -11.71 -2.13
N TYR A 174 -3.96 -10.41 -2.32
CA TYR A 174 -3.68 -9.85 -3.66
C TYR A 174 -2.30 -10.21 -4.20
N ILE A 175 -1.25 -10.16 -3.37
CA ILE A 175 0.11 -10.56 -3.79
C ILE A 175 0.10 -12.03 -4.22
N LYS A 176 -0.51 -12.87 -3.40
CA LYS A 176 -0.69 -14.28 -3.67
C LYS A 176 -1.47 -14.53 -4.96
N LEU A 177 -2.57 -13.81 -5.15
CA LEU A 177 -3.39 -13.92 -6.36
C LEU A 177 -2.62 -13.47 -7.62
N ASP A 178 -1.71 -12.48 -7.52
CA ASP A 178 -0.85 -12.09 -8.64
C ASP A 178 0.01 -13.28 -9.12
N ASN A 179 0.69 -13.94 -8.18
CA ASN A 179 1.54 -15.10 -8.50
C ASN A 179 0.71 -16.27 -9.07
N GLU A 180 -0.46 -16.56 -8.48
CA GLU A 180 -1.37 -17.62 -8.95
C GLU A 180 -1.88 -17.34 -10.37
N LEU A 181 -2.24 -16.09 -10.70
CA LEU A 181 -2.72 -15.70 -12.03
C LEU A 181 -1.60 -15.66 -13.08
N GLU A 182 -0.39 -15.23 -12.71
CA GLU A 182 0.77 -15.33 -13.62
C GLU A 182 1.14 -16.78 -13.92
N ALA A 183 1.09 -17.66 -12.92
CA ALA A 183 1.28 -19.09 -13.11
C ALA A 183 0.19 -19.67 -14.03
N ALA A 184 -1.07 -19.25 -13.85
CA ALA A 184 -2.18 -19.64 -14.69
C ALA A 184 -1.98 -19.20 -16.15
N GLN A 185 -1.54 -17.96 -16.37
CA GLN A 185 -1.26 -17.44 -17.71
C GLN A 185 -0.16 -18.25 -18.40
N ARG A 186 0.95 -18.56 -17.70
CA ARG A 186 2.03 -19.40 -18.25
C ARG A 186 1.55 -20.80 -18.60
N TYR A 187 0.71 -21.40 -17.74
CA TYR A 187 0.15 -22.72 -17.99
C TYR A 187 -0.75 -22.74 -19.24
N LEU A 188 -1.66 -21.78 -19.35
CA LEU A 188 -2.63 -21.71 -20.44
C LEU A 188 -1.99 -21.36 -21.79
N LEU A 189 -0.95 -20.53 -21.82
CA LEU A 189 -0.17 -20.26 -23.04
C LEU A 189 0.49 -21.53 -23.62
N ASN A 190 0.83 -22.49 -22.76
CA ASN A 190 1.41 -23.77 -23.17
C ASN A 190 0.35 -24.85 -23.48
N ASN A 191 -0.93 -24.58 -23.22
CA ASN A 191 -2.05 -25.51 -23.40
C ASN A 191 -3.23 -24.83 -24.14
N PRO A 192 -3.05 -24.51 -25.44
CA PRO A 192 -4.02 -23.71 -26.19
C PRO A 192 -5.40 -24.38 -26.34
N ASP A 193 -5.48 -25.71 -26.26
CA ASP A 193 -6.74 -26.45 -26.41
C ASP A 193 -7.76 -26.16 -25.30
N VAL A 194 -7.30 -25.72 -24.13
CA VAL A 194 -8.14 -25.38 -22.97
C VAL A 194 -8.34 -23.87 -22.86
N TYR A 195 -7.49 -23.09 -23.53
CA TYR A 195 -7.48 -21.64 -23.46
C TYR A 195 -8.53 -21.02 -24.40
N ASN A 196 -9.80 -21.29 -24.09
CA ASN A 196 -10.92 -20.74 -24.81
C ASN A 196 -11.04 -19.21 -24.58
N LEU A 197 -11.86 -18.58 -25.41
CA LEU A 197 -11.98 -17.13 -25.46
C LEU A 197 -12.48 -16.52 -24.15
N GLU A 198 -13.41 -17.17 -23.44
CA GLU A 198 -13.96 -16.66 -22.17
C GLU A 198 -12.96 -16.80 -21.02
N ILE A 199 -12.25 -17.93 -20.93
CA ILE A 199 -11.19 -18.14 -19.92
C ILE A 199 -10.06 -17.15 -20.14
N GLN A 200 -9.70 -16.88 -21.40
CA GLN A 200 -8.72 -15.86 -21.74
C GLN A 200 -9.19 -14.47 -21.31
N ALA A 201 -10.45 -14.14 -21.56
CA ALA A 201 -11.03 -12.86 -21.17
C ALA A 201 -11.08 -12.70 -19.65
N ASP A 202 -11.42 -13.75 -18.90
CA ASP A 202 -11.43 -13.78 -17.44
C ASP A 202 -10.04 -13.58 -16.85
N LEU A 203 -9.05 -14.33 -17.35
CA LEU A 203 -7.68 -14.21 -16.90
C LEU A 203 -7.11 -12.81 -17.16
N GLU A 204 -7.28 -12.27 -18.38
CA GLU A 204 -6.83 -10.91 -18.71
C GLU A 204 -7.55 -9.84 -17.87
N SER A 205 -8.82 -10.06 -17.52
CA SER A 205 -9.58 -9.17 -16.64
C SER A 205 -9.00 -9.13 -15.23
N LEU A 206 -8.72 -10.31 -14.67
CA LEU A 206 -8.14 -10.48 -13.33
C LEU A 206 -6.69 -9.95 -13.26
N LEU A 207 -5.88 -10.21 -14.29
CA LEU A 207 -4.52 -9.67 -14.39
C LEU A 207 -4.54 -8.14 -14.44
N GLY A 208 -5.44 -7.53 -15.22
CA GLY A 208 -5.61 -6.08 -15.26
C GLY A 208 -5.94 -5.51 -13.87
N PHE A 209 -6.85 -6.16 -13.16
CA PHE A 209 -7.23 -5.80 -11.80
C PHE A 209 -6.07 -5.87 -10.80
N ILE A 210 -5.32 -6.97 -10.80
CA ILE A 210 -4.22 -7.15 -9.87
C ILE A 210 -3.04 -6.23 -10.19
N LYS A 211 -2.71 -6.03 -11.48
CA LYS A 211 -1.68 -5.06 -11.88
C LYS A 211 -2.07 -3.64 -11.49
N GLN A 212 -3.36 -3.29 -11.56
CA GLN A 212 -3.84 -1.97 -11.08
C GLN A 212 -3.63 -1.83 -9.58
N ILE A 213 -3.97 -2.86 -8.78
CA ILE A 213 -3.76 -2.87 -7.32
C ILE A 213 -2.28 -2.75 -6.96
N ASN A 214 -1.41 -3.43 -7.72
CA ASN A 214 0.03 -3.43 -7.51
C ASN A 214 0.74 -2.19 -8.12
N ASN A 215 -0.02 -1.14 -8.49
CA ASN A 215 0.45 0.12 -9.05
C ASN A 215 1.24 -0.03 -10.38
N GLN A 216 0.99 -1.11 -11.14
CA GLN A 216 1.55 -1.36 -12.47
C GLN A 216 0.58 -0.87 -13.55
N LYS A 217 0.33 0.44 -13.57
CA LYS A 217 -0.76 1.07 -14.34
C LYS A 217 -0.73 0.76 -15.83
N ASP A 218 0.44 0.80 -16.46
CA ASP A 218 0.56 0.53 -17.90
C ASP A 218 0.26 -0.93 -18.24
N LEU A 219 0.74 -1.88 -17.41
CA LEU A 219 0.43 -3.31 -17.58
C LEU A 219 -1.04 -3.58 -17.33
N ALA A 220 -1.63 -2.95 -16.31
CA ALA A 220 -3.05 -3.05 -16.02
C ALA A 220 -3.91 -2.64 -17.23
N LEU A 221 -3.60 -1.48 -17.83
CA LEU A 221 -4.30 -1.00 -19.02
C LEU A 221 -4.14 -1.94 -20.22
N GLN A 222 -2.94 -2.51 -20.43
CA GLN A 222 -2.73 -3.50 -21.50
C GLN A 222 -3.62 -4.74 -21.32
N HIS A 223 -3.67 -5.28 -20.10
CA HIS A 223 -4.51 -6.43 -19.77
C HIS A 223 -6.00 -6.11 -19.92
N TYR A 224 -6.47 -4.98 -19.40
CA TYR A 224 -7.86 -4.57 -19.58
C TYR A 224 -8.25 -4.32 -21.03
N GLN A 225 -7.37 -3.75 -21.85
CA GLN A 225 -7.64 -3.56 -23.28
C GLN A 225 -7.74 -4.90 -24.03
N LYS A 226 -6.93 -5.90 -23.66
CA LYS A 226 -7.06 -7.27 -24.18
C LYS A 226 -8.38 -7.90 -23.73
N ALA A 227 -8.68 -7.85 -22.43
CA ALA A 227 -9.92 -8.34 -21.86
C ALA A 227 -11.15 -7.73 -22.55
N TYR A 228 -11.15 -6.41 -22.79
CA TYR A 228 -12.25 -5.73 -23.47
C TYR A 228 -12.48 -6.27 -24.89
N LYS A 229 -11.42 -6.44 -25.68
CA LYS A 229 -11.51 -7.02 -27.04
C LYS A 229 -12.06 -8.44 -27.02
N LEU A 230 -11.67 -9.26 -26.06
CA LEU A 230 -12.15 -10.62 -25.92
C LEU A 230 -13.62 -10.64 -25.49
N TRP A 231 -14.01 -9.80 -24.51
CA TRP A 231 -15.41 -9.70 -24.11
C TRP A 231 -16.30 -9.18 -25.22
N GLN A 232 -15.81 -8.30 -26.10
CA GLN A 232 -16.50 -7.91 -27.33
C GLN A 232 -16.74 -9.10 -28.27
N GLN A 233 -15.74 -9.95 -28.47
CA GLN A 233 -15.86 -11.15 -29.32
C GLN A 233 -16.83 -12.19 -28.73
N SER A 234 -16.84 -12.38 -27.41
CA SER A 234 -17.80 -13.27 -26.72
C SER A 234 -19.23 -12.71 -26.64
N SER A 235 -19.44 -11.43 -26.97
CA SER A 235 -20.72 -10.72 -26.81
C SER A 235 -21.27 -10.65 -25.37
N ASN A 236 -20.41 -10.77 -24.34
CA ASN A 236 -20.83 -10.61 -22.93
C ASN A 236 -20.87 -9.13 -22.52
N LEU A 237 -22.03 -8.49 -22.65
CA LEU A 237 -22.22 -7.06 -22.42
C LEU A 237 -21.92 -6.62 -20.97
N GLU A 238 -22.32 -7.40 -19.97
CA GLU A 238 -22.12 -7.06 -18.55
C GLU A 238 -20.63 -6.93 -18.21
N ARG A 239 -19.83 -7.90 -18.67
CA ARG A 239 -18.38 -7.91 -18.43
C ARG A 239 -17.68 -6.80 -19.23
N GLN A 240 -18.11 -6.53 -20.47
CA GLN A 240 -17.57 -5.42 -21.28
C GLN A 240 -17.66 -4.07 -20.55
N VAL A 241 -18.82 -3.76 -19.95
CA VAL A 241 -19.05 -2.51 -19.20
C VAL A 241 -18.11 -2.36 -18.05
N LYS A 242 -17.96 -3.42 -17.26
CA LYS A 242 -17.10 -3.36 -16.09
C LYS A 242 -15.66 -3.08 -16.51
N ILE A 243 -15.15 -3.80 -17.52
CA ILE A 243 -13.80 -3.55 -18.04
C ILE A 243 -13.66 -2.13 -18.58
N LEU A 244 -14.64 -1.62 -19.32
CA LEU A 244 -14.63 -0.25 -19.85
C LEU A 244 -14.50 0.78 -18.72
N GLY A 245 -15.23 0.57 -17.62
CA GLY A 245 -15.14 1.41 -16.44
C GLY A 245 -13.78 1.32 -15.75
N GLU A 246 -13.21 0.12 -15.63
CA GLU A 246 -11.87 -0.07 -15.06
C GLU A 246 -10.76 0.56 -15.93
N ILE A 247 -10.90 0.56 -17.27
CA ILE A 247 -9.99 1.28 -18.15
C ILE A 247 -10.05 2.80 -17.87
N GLY A 248 -11.26 3.36 -17.73
CA GLY A 248 -11.45 4.77 -17.38
C GLY A 248 -10.78 5.14 -16.05
N VAL A 249 -10.95 4.29 -15.03
CA VAL A 249 -10.25 4.44 -13.74
C VAL A 249 -8.73 4.31 -13.92
N GLY A 250 -8.25 3.33 -14.67
CA GLY A 250 -6.82 3.10 -14.90
C GLY A 250 -6.13 4.31 -15.55
N TYR A 251 -6.75 4.94 -16.55
CA TYR A 251 -6.24 6.18 -17.14
C TYR A 251 -6.30 7.35 -16.18
N TYR A 252 -7.36 7.48 -15.38
CA TYR A 252 -7.44 8.51 -14.33
C TYR A 252 -6.30 8.38 -13.31
N LEU A 253 -6.03 7.16 -12.85
CA LEU A 253 -4.91 6.86 -11.95
C LEU A 253 -3.57 7.19 -12.59
N LYS A 254 -3.41 6.92 -13.89
CA LYS A 254 -2.18 7.25 -14.65
C LYS A 254 -2.00 8.76 -14.80
N ALA A 255 -3.08 9.47 -15.12
CA ALA A 255 -3.09 10.91 -15.31
C ALA A 255 -2.87 11.72 -14.03
N PHE A 256 -3.08 11.11 -12.87
CA PHE A 256 -3.07 11.77 -11.56
C PHE A 256 -1.82 12.63 -11.25
N LYS A 257 -0.63 12.20 -11.73
CA LYS A 257 0.62 12.96 -11.55
C LYS A 257 0.77 14.14 -12.52
N ASN A 258 -0.02 14.17 -13.58
CA ASN A 258 -0.01 15.21 -14.60
C ASN A 258 -0.96 16.35 -14.21
N GLN A 259 -0.42 17.55 -14.08
CA GLN A 259 -1.20 18.75 -13.72
C GLN A 259 -2.04 19.28 -14.88
N ASP A 260 -1.61 19.04 -16.13
CA ASP A 260 -2.33 19.50 -17.32
C ASP A 260 -3.47 18.55 -17.67
N ILE A 261 -4.71 19.03 -17.56
CA ILE A 261 -5.94 18.30 -17.92
C ILE A 261 -6.03 17.95 -19.41
N ASN A 262 -5.25 18.62 -20.26
CA ASN A 262 -5.19 18.33 -21.69
C ASN A 262 -4.24 17.16 -22.02
N HIS A 263 -3.54 16.61 -21.02
CA HIS A 263 -2.69 15.45 -21.21
C HIS A 263 -3.49 14.27 -21.80
N PRO A 264 -2.91 13.47 -22.72
CA PRO A 264 -3.61 12.36 -23.38
C PRO A 264 -4.27 11.38 -22.40
N ASP A 265 -3.65 11.10 -21.25
CA ASP A 265 -4.22 10.21 -20.23
C ASP A 265 -5.50 10.78 -19.60
N TRP A 266 -5.60 12.10 -19.38
CA TRP A 266 -6.83 12.73 -18.90
C TRP A 266 -7.94 12.65 -19.94
N GLN A 267 -7.60 12.89 -21.21
CA GLN A 267 -8.55 12.77 -22.32
C GLN A 267 -9.04 11.34 -22.50
N ALA A 268 -8.14 10.34 -22.35
CA ALA A 268 -8.49 8.93 -22.38
C ALA A 268 -9.42 8.56 -21.22
N ALA A 269 -9.14 9.00 -20.00
CA ALA A 269 -10.02 8.78 -18.86
C ALA A 269 -11.43 9.33 -19.13
N GLY A 270 -11.53 10.57 -19.61
CA GLY A 270 -12.80 11.19 -19.96
C GLY A 270 -13.55 10.46 -21.07
N TYR A 271 -12.85 10.01 -22.11
CA TYR A 271 -13.42 9.24 -23.20
C TYR A 271 -14.04 7.92 -22.69
N TYR A 272 -13.27 7.12 -21.95
CA TYR A 272 -13.74 5.83 -21.44
C TYR A 272 -14.87 5.95 -20.42
N VAL A 273 -14.83 6.97 -19.55
CA VAL A 273 -15.94 7.27 -18.63
C VAL A 273 -17.20 7.66 -19.40
N GLN A 274 -17.08 8.46 -20.46
CA GLN A 274 -18.23 8.83 -21.27
C GLN A 274 -18.82 7.63 -22.03
N GLU A 275 -17.97 6.77 -22.58
CA GLU A 275 -18.42 5.52 -23.24
C GLU A 275 -19.13 4.60 -22.25
N TYR A 276 -18.64 4.49 -21.01
CA TYR A 276 -19.31 3.75 -19.95
C TYR A 276 -20.71 4.32 -19.67
N ILE A 277 -20.83 5.64 -19.52
CA ILE A 277 -22.11 6.30 -19.26
C ILE A 277 -23.08 6.07 -20.42
N ASN A 278 -22.60 6.22 -21.67
CA ASN A 278 -23.39 5.97 -22.87
C ASN A 278 -23.91 4.53 -22.90
N PHE A 279 -23.07 3.56 -22.51
CA PHE A 279 -23.44 2.16 -22.45
C PHE A 279 -24.51 1.91 -21.38
N ILE A 280 -24.29 2.36 -20.13
CA ILE A 280 -25.24 2.18 -19.03
C ILE A 280 -26.61 2.81 -19.34
N ASN A 281 -26.63 3.97 -20.00
CA ASN A 281 -27.86 4.64 -20.39
C ASN A 281 -28.73 3.80 -21.35
N GLN A 282 -28.16 2.84 -22.09
CA GLN A 282 -28.92 1.93 -22.95
C GLN A 282 -29.75 0.91 -22.15
N PHE A 283 -29.33 0.58 -20.93
CA PHE A 283 -30.03 -0.40 -20.07
C PHE A 283 -31.20 0.21 -19.30
N GLN A 284 -31.32 1.54 -19.31
CA GLN A 284 -32.39 2.29 -18.63
C GLN A 284 -32.61 1.88 -17.16
N SER A 285 -31.54 1.44 -16.48
CA SER A 285 -31.59 1.03 -15.07
C SER A 285 -31.25 2.21 -14.16
N PRO A 286 -32.21 2.70 -13.33
CA PRO A 286 -31.97 3.82 -12.43
C PRO A 286 -30.81 3.53 -11.45
N ASP A 287 -30.78 2.33 -10.84
CA ASP A 287 -29.75 1.98 -9.85
C ASP A 287 -28.33 1.98 -10.45
N LEU A 288 -28.16 1.56 -11.70
CA LEU A 288 -26.87 1.61 -12.38
C LEU A 288 -26.44 3.06 -12.64
N ILE A 289 -27.37 3.94 -13.00
CA ILE A 289 -27.10 5.39 -13.18
C ILE A 289 -26.68 6.02 -11.84
N ALA A 290 -27.39 5.72 -10.76
CA ALA A 290 -27.06 6.22 -9.43
C ALA A 290 -25.66 5.77 -8.97
N ASN A 291 -25.34 4.49 -9.14
CA ASN A 291 -24.01 3.94 -8.86
C ASN A 291 -22.91 4.54 -9.75
N THR A 292 -23.25 4.96 -10.97
CA THR A 292 -22.31 5.62 -11.90
C THR A 292 -21.87 6.98 -11.37
N ALA A 293 -22.80 7.75 -10.78
CA ALA A 293 -22.48 9.04 -10.15
C ALA A 293 -21.46 8.86 -9.01
N ILE A 294 -21.63 7.83 -8.17
CA ILE A 294 -20.69 7.52 -7.09
C ILE A 294 -19.34 7.04 -7.62
N LYS A 295 -19.33 6.16 -8.64
CA LYS A 295 -18.09 5.60 -9.20
C LYS A 295 -17.23 6.64 -9.92
N PHE A 296 -17.85 7.53 -10.70
CA PHE A 296 -17.14 8.45 -11.59
C PHE A 296 -17.26 9.92 -11.23
N GLY A 297 -18.01 10.29 -10.20
CA GLY A 297 -18.24 11.69 -9.84
C GLY A 297 -16.94 12.45 -9.56
N ASP A 298 -16.01 11.85 -8.80
CA ASP A 298 -14.68 12.42 -8.56
C ASP A 298 -13.88 12.61 -9.87
N ILE A 299 -13.95 11.65 -10.79
CA ILE A 299 -13.26 11.72 -12.09
C ILE A 299 -13.86 12.82 -12.96
N LEU A 300 -15.19 12.91 -13.02
CA LEU A 300 -15.91 13.93 -13.79
C LEU A 300 -15.66 15.34 -13.23
N ARG A 301 -15.62 15.49 -11.90
CA ARG A 301 -15.24 16.73 -11.22
C ARG A 301 -13.82 17.15 -11.61
N ASP A 302 -12.86 16.24 -11.45
CA ASP A 302 -11.46 16.52 -11.78
C ASP A 302 -11.27 16.84 -13.27
N LEU A 303 -12.06 16.20 -14.14
CA LEU A 303 -12.12 16.48 -15.58
C LEU A 303 -12.95 17.71 -15.96
N GLN A 304 -13.59 18.37 -14.98
CA GLN A 304 -14.46 19.53 -15.16
C GLN A 304 -15.63 19.27 -16.14
N LYS A 305 -16.14 18.03 -16.18
CA LYS A 305 -17.31 17.64 -16.98
C LYS A 305 -18.61 17.97 -16.22
N TRP A 306 -18.81 19.26 -15.95
CA TRP A 306 -19.85 19.76 -15.05
C TRP A 306 -21.27 19.40 -15.48
N GLU A 307 -21.59 19.45 -16.78
CA GLU A 307 -22.93 19.11 -17.30
C GLU A 307 -23.25 17.63 -17.07
N THR A 308 -22.31 16.74 -17.40
CA THR A 308 -22.45 15.29 -17.17
C THR A 308 -22.56 14.98 -15.68
N LEU A 309 -21.70 15.60 -14.86
CA LEU A 309 -21.71 15.43 -13.41
C LEU A 309 -23.04 15.91 -12.80
N GLN A 310 -23.56 17.05 -13.24
CA GLN A 310 -24.83 17.60 -12.79
C GLN A 310 -25.97 16.63 -13.12
N SER A 311 -26.09 16.22 -14.39
CA SER A 311 -27.15 15.33 -14.85
C SER A 311 -27.15 13.99 -14.10
N LEU A 312 -25.97 13.39 -13.90
CA LEU A 312 -25.84 12.14 -13.14
C LEU A 312 -26.19 12.33 -11.66
N SER A 313 -25.72 13.40 -11.03
CA SER A 313 -25.94 13.65 -9.61
C SER A 313 -27.42 13.99 -9.32
N GLU A 314 -28.10 14.73 -10.20
CA GLU A 314 -29.54 15.00 -10.08
C GLU A 314 -30.38 13.73 -10.18
N GLN A 315 -30.01 12.81 -11.10
CA GLN A 315 -30.68 11.51 -11.23
C GLN A 315 -30.39 10.61 -10.02
N ALA A 316 -29.13 10.55 -9.57
CA ALA A 316 -28.70 9.76 -8.42
C ALA A 316 -29.38 10.22 -7.12
N LEU A 317 -29.53 11.55 -6.93
CA LEU A 317 -30.13 12.16 -5.74
C LEU A 317 -31.53 11.59 -5.46
N VAL A 318 -32.37 11.50 -6.49
CA VAL A 318 -33.76 10.99 -6.37
C VAL A 318 -33.75 9.52 -5.91
N ILE A 319 -32.82 8.73 -6.46
CA ILE A 319 -32.74 7.29 -6.21
C ILE A 319 -32.18 7.03 -4.81
N HIS A 320 -31.07 7.67 -4.45
CA HIS A 320 -30.45 7.53 -3.13
C HIS A 320 -31.37 8.05 -2.02
N GLN A 321 -32.16 9.10 -2.28
CA GLN A 321 -33.18 9.57 -1.35
C GLN A 321 -34.30 8.53 -1.18
N THR A 322 -34.80 7.95 -2.27
CA THR A 322 -35.86 6.93 -2.25
C THR A 322 -35.41 5.65 -1.56
N ASN A 323 -34.16 5.25 -1.79
CA ASN A 323 -33.55 4.03 -1.23
C ASN A 323 -32.98 4.22 0.18
N ASN A 324 -33.12 5.41 0.78
CA ASN A 324 -32.60 5.76 2.10
C ASN A 324 -31.10 5.46 2.27
N GLN A 325 -30.30 5.98 1.32
CA GLN A 325 -28.85 5.82 1.23
C GLN A 325 -28.14 7.14 1.58
N PRO A 326 -27.97 7.47 2.89
CA PRO A 326 -27.53 8.80 3.31
C PRO A 326 -26.07 9.13 2.95
N ARG A 327 -25.19 8.14 2.81
CA ARG A 327 -23.79 8.36 2.40
C ARG A 327 -23.72 8.83 0.95
N GLU A 328 -24.43 8.13 0.09
CA GLU A 328 -24.53 8.41 -1.33
C GLU A 328 -25.26 9.73 -1.57
N LEU A 329 -26.34 9.99 -0.81
CA LEU A 329 -27.09 11.24 -0.85
C LEU A 329 -26.21 12.46 -0.48
N ALA A 330 -25.37 12.35 0.55
CA ALA A 330 -24.43 13.43 0.90
C ALA A 330 -23.41 13.69 -0.23
N LYS A 331 -22.96 12.65 -0.94
CA LYS A 331 -22.08 12.78 -2.09
C LYS A 331 -22.75 13.47 -3.27
N ASP A 332 -24.00 13.13 -3.58
CA ASP A 332 -24.75 13.80 -4.65
C ASP A 332 -24.88 15.30 -4.37
N TYR A 333 -25.25 15.68 -3.13
CA TYR A 333 -25.27 17.09 -2.73
C TYR A 333 -23.89 17.75 -2.84
N GLY A 334 -22.83 17.04 -2.45
CA GLY A 334 -21.45 17.49 -2.63
C GLY A 334 -21.11 17.79 -4.09
N PHE A 335 -21.38 16.87 -5.00
CA PHE A 335 -21.13 17.06 -6.44
C PHE A 335 -21.96 18.22 -7.02
N LEU A 336 -23.24 18.32 -6.66
CA LEU A 336 -24.09 19.43 -7.08
C LEU A 336 -23.59 20.78 -6.54
N ALA A 337 -23.05 20.81 -5.32
CA ALA A 337 -22.44 22.02 -4.75
C ALA A 337 -21.18 22.44 -5.52
N GLU A 338 -20.35 21.49 -5.98
CA GLU A 338 -19.19 21.79 -6.83
C GLU A 338 -19.59 22.30 -8.22
N VAL A 339 -20.63 21.70 -8.82
CA VAL A 339 -21.23 22.21 -10.07
C VAL A 339 -21.70 23.66 -9.86
N ALA A 340 -22.40 23.95 -8.77
CA ALA A 340 -22.87 25.31 -8.47
C ALA A 340 -21.70 26.28 -8.25
N LEU A 341 -20.61 25.87 -7.59
CA LEU A 341 -19.39 26.66 -7.47
C LEU A 341 -18.77 26.95 -8.85
N ALA A 342 -18.71 25.96 -9.75
CA ALA A 342 -18.19 26.14 -11.11
C ALA A 342 -19.06 27.12 -11.93
N GLN A 343 -20.37 27.08 -11.72
CA GLN A 343 -21.35 28.01 -12.32
C GLN A 343 -21.35 29.40 -11.68
N LYS A 344 -20.56 29.63 -10.61
CA LYS A 344 -20.51 30.86 -9.81
C LYS A 344 -21.82 31.18 -9.07
N ASP A 345 -22.67 30.18 -8.85
CA ASP A 345 -23.86 30.30 -8.02
C ASP A 345 -23.48 29.99 -6.56
N TRP A 346 -22.89 30.98 -5.90
CA TRP A 346 -22.34 30.84 -4.55
C TRP A 346 -23.41 30.54 -3.50
N VAL A 347 -24.63 31.07 -3.70
CA VAL A 347 -25.75 30.87 -2.78
C VAL A 347 -26.23 29.41 -2.88
N LYS A 348 -26.46 28.92 -4.10
CA LYS A 348 -26.86 27.52 -4.31
C LYS A 348 -25.78 26.55 -3.84
N ALA A 349 -24.51 26.83 -4.11
CA ALA A 349 -23.40 26.03 -3.62
C ALA A 349 -23.37 25.93 -2.09
N ASN A 350 -23.57 27.07 -1.39
CA ASN A 350 -23.59 27.13 0.07
C ASN A 350 -24.75 26.33 0.67
N GLN A 351 -25.94 26.39 0.04
CA GLN A 351 -27.11 25.62 0.47
C GLN A 351 -26.91 24.11 0.27
N LEU A 352 -26.45 23.70 -0.92
CA LEU A 352 -26.24 22.28 -1.24
C LEU A 352 -25.18 21.64 -0.35
N VAL A 353 -24.06 22.33 -0.08
CA VAL A 353 -23.02 21.78 0.79
C VAL A 353 -23.45 21.72 2.27
N GLN A 354 -24.32 22.64 2.72
CA GLN A 354 -24.93 22.54 4.04
C GLN A 354 -25.83 21.32 4.13
N GLN A 355 -26.64 21.04 3.10
CA GLN A 355 -27.43 19.80 3.03
C GLN A 355 -26.54 18.55 3.06
N ALA A 356 -25.42 18.55 2.31
CA ALA A 356 -24.45 17.46 2.36
C ALA A 356 -23.91 17.23 3.78
N LEU A 357 -23.52 18.30 4.49
CA LEU A 357 -23.01 18.24 5.86
C LEU A 357 -24.08 17.79 6.87
N GLU A 358 -25.32 18.23 6.72
CA GLU A 358 -26.45 17.82 7.57
C GLU A 358 -26.74 16.33 7.42
N VAL A 359 -26.85 15.85 6.17
CA VAL A 359 -27.02 14.41 5.88
C VAL A 359 -25.83 13.63 6.42
N PHE A 360 -24.61 14.11 6.18
CA PHE A 360 -23.39 13.44 6.63
C PHE A 360 -23.32 13.33 8.16
N ALA A 361 -23.73 14.38 8.89
CA ALA A 361 -23.78 14.38 10.35
C ALA A 361 -24.86 13.45 10.93
N ALA A 362 -25.93 13.20 10.16
CA ALA A 362 -27.00 12.28 10.54
C ALA A 362 -26.67 10.80 10.29
N ILE A 363 -25.57 10.50 9.58
CA ILE A 363 -25.08 9.13 9.41
C ILE A 363 -24.60 8.63 10.79
N PRO A 364 -25.21 7.55 11.35
CA PRO A 364 -24.71 6.95 12.57
C PRO A 364 -23.21 6.68 12.43
N ASN A 365 -22.42 7.04 13.45
CA ASN A 365 -20.95 6.94 13.48
C ASN A 365 -20.43 5.85 12.54
N LEU A 366 -19.42 6.20 11.73
CA LEU A 366 -18.71 5.41 10.70
C LEU A 366 -18.21 4.00 11.14
N GLU A 367 -19.10 3.15 11.63
CA GLU A 367 -18.84 1.78 12.12
C GLU A 367 -19.76 0.75 11.47
N SER A 368 -20.84 1.14 10.77
CA SER A 368 -21.84 0.19 10.28
C SER A 368 -22.15 0.28 8.78
N ALA A 369 -21.13 0.35 7.94
CA ALA A 369 -21.29 -0.12 6.55
C ALA A 369 -20.09 -1.00 6.15
N ASN A 370 -20.22 -2.30 6.46
CA ASN A 370 -19.65 -3.42 5.73
C ASN A 370 -18.15 -3.38 5.37
N ILE A 371 -17.31 -3.03 6.34
CA ILE A 371 -15.99 -3.65 6.47
C ILE A 371 -16.13 -4.74 7.54
N SER A 372 -16.27 -5.99 7.10
CA SER A 372 -16.18 -7.13 8.01
C SER A 372 -14.73 -7.25 8.50
N GLY A 373 -14.49 -7.04 9.80
CA GLY A 373 -13.22 -7.38 10.43
C GLY A 373 -12.73 -6.39 11.49
N VAL A 374 -12.65 -6.87 12.74
CA VAL A 374 -11.82 -6.48 13.90
C VAL A 374 -11.34 -5.03 13.94
N LEU A 375 -12.19 -4.05 14.28
CA LEU A 375 -11.76 -2.76 14.84
C LEU A 375 -12.88 -2.13 15.70
N ALA A 376 -13.37 -2.86 16.71
CA ALA A 376 -14.36 -2.36 17.66
C ALA A 376 -13.77 -1.60 18.88
N GLU A 377 -12.46 -1.31 18.89
CA GLU A 377 -11.83 -0.64 20.03
C GLU A 377 -10.73 0.34 19.57
N ILE A 378 -11.10 1.53 19.05
CA ILE A 378 -10.19 2.68 19.04
C ILE A 378 -10.91 3.95 19.55
N PRO A 379 -10.35 4.69 20.53
CA PRO A 379 -10.97 5.89 21.10
C PRO A 379 -11.01 7.07 20.11
N LYS A 380 -11.93 8.01 20.34
CA LYS A 380 -12.18 9.32 19.69
C LYS A 380 -10.93 10.18 19.32
N LYS A 381 -10.05 9.70 18.43
CA LYS A 381 -9.00 10.47 17.76
C LYS A 381 -9.45 10.70 16.32
N VAL A 382 -9.97 11.91 16.06
CA VAL A 382 -10.28 12.54 14.76
C VAL A 382 -10.35 11.56 13.59
N LEU A 383 -11.56 11.08 13.25
CA LEU A 383 -11.76 10.41 11.97
C LEU A 383 -11.43 11.40 10.85
N LYS A 384 -10.27 11.20 10.21
CA LYS A 384 -9.97 11.86 8.95
C LYS A 384 -10.93 11.31 7.90
N SER A 385 -11.55 12.18 7.11
CA SER A 385 -12.53 11.80 6.11
C SER A 385 -12.38 12.70 4.89
N LYS A 386 -12.04 12.09 3.75
CA LYS A 386 -12.04 12.76 2.43
C LYS A 386 -13.34 13.53 2.18
N ASP A 387 -14.50 12.90 2.38
CA ASP A 387 -15.81 13.50 2.07
C ASP A 387 -16.07 14.73 2.96
N LEU A 388 -15.82 14.62 4.28
CA LEU A 388 -15.95 15.76 5.19
C LEU A 388 -14.98 16.89 4.84
N SER A 389 -13.73 16.55 4.49
CA SER A 389 -12.72 17.52 4.03
C SER A 389 -13.20 18.25 2.78
N LEU A 390 -13.81 17.53 1.83
CA LEU A 390 -14.35 18.10 0.60
C LEU A 390 -15.51 19.06 0.90
N TYR A 391 -16.47 18.65 1.72
CA TYR A 391 -17.61 19.50 2.05
C TYR A 391 -17.19 20.77 2.79
N GLN A 392 -16.24 20.68 3.72
CA GLN A 392 -15.69 21.85 4.41
C GLN A 392 -14.92 22.77 3.45
N PHE A 393 -14.24 22.22 2.45
CA PHE A 393 -13.57 22.99 1.42
C PHE A 393 -14.57 23.76 0.53
N ILE A 394 -15.63 23.10 0.05
CA ILE A 394 -16.70 23.70 -0.75
C ILE A 394 -17.41 24.79 0.07
N LEU A 395 -17.72 24.51 1.34
CA LEU A 395 -18.34 25.47 2.26
C LEU A 395 -17.46 26.71 2.41
N GLY A 396 -16.17 26.54 2.70
CA GLY A 396 -15.23 27.65 2.84
C GLY A 396 -15.12 28.50 1.57
N ARG A 397 -15.09 27.87 0.39
CA ARG A 397 -15.07 28.58 -0.89
C ARG A 397 -16.35 29.38 -1.15
N SER A 398 -17.53 28.79 -0.90
CA SER A 398 -18.81 29.47 -1.08
C SER A 398 -18.93 30.68 -0.13
N GLN A 399 -18.57 30.52 1.14
CA GLN A 399 -18.58 31.59 2.15
C GLN A 399 -17.62 32.72 1.80
N TYR A 400 -16.43 32.39 1.27
CA TYR A 400 -15.48 33.39 0.80
C TYR A 400 -16.09 34.28 -0.28
N HIS A 401 -16.69 33.68 -1.31
CA HIS A 401 -17.34 34.44 -2.40
C HIS A 401 -18.60 35.20 -1.96
N LEU A 402 -19.23 34.78 -0.86
CA LEU A 402 -20.34 35.51 -0.21
C LEU A 402 -19.86 36.64 0.74
N GLY A 403 -18.55 36.86 0.87
CA GLY A 403 -17.96 37.89 1.74
C GLY A 403 -17.86 37.49 3.22
N GLN A 404 -18.14 36.23 3.57
CA GLN A 404 -18.13 35.71 4.94
C GLN A 404 -16.73 35.20 5.32
N ILE A 405 -15.74 36.10 5.27
CA ILE A 405 -14.31 35.76 5.34
C ILE A 405 -13.90 34.98 6.61
N GLN A 406 -14.46 35.34 7.77
CA GLN A 406 -14.14 34.64 9.03
C GLN A 406 -14.64 33.19 9.03
N GLN A 407 -15.87 32.96 8.54
CA GLN A 407 -16.45 31.62 8.45
C GLN A 407 -15.68 30.79 7.42
N ALA A 408 -15.36 31.39 6.26
CA ALA A 408 -14.56 30.75 5.23
C ALA A 408 -13.20 30.26 5.78
N THR A 409 -12.53 31.08 6.59
CA THR A 409 -11.25 30.72 7.22
C THR A 409 -11.41 29.50 8.13
N LEU A 410 -12.45 29.50 8.98
CA LEU A 410 -12.72 28.39 9.91
C LEU A 410 -13.04 27.08 9.16
N SER A 411 -13.89 27.14 8.14
CA SER A 411 -14.24 25.97 7.33
C SER A 411 -13.03 25.40 6.60
N LEU A 412 -12.16 26.24 6.04
CA LEU A 412 -10.94 25.79 5.37
C LEU A 412 -9.88 25.22 6.33
N GLU A 413 -9.72 25.81 7.52
CA GLU A 413 -8.88 25.25 8.58
C GLU A 413 -9.41 23.87 9.01
N THR A 414 -10.73 23.74 9.16
CA THR A 414 -11.39 22.46 9.45
C THR A 414 -11.14 21.45 8.33
N ALA A 415 -11.28 21.86 7.05
CA ALA A 415 -10.99 21.01 5.89
C ALA A 415 -9.55 20.48 5.92
N ARG A 416 -8.56 21.33 6.24
CA ARG A 416 -7.16 20.93 6.37
C ARG A 416 -6.95 19.93 7.51
N ASP A 417 -7.63 20.11 8.63
CA ASP A 417 -7.40 19.32 9.85
C ASP A 417 -8.07 17.94 9.80
N VAL A 418 -9.24 17.83 9.16
CA VAL A 418 -9.91 16.54 8.91
C VAL A 418 -9.43 15.85 7.62
N GLY A 419 -8.80 16.60 6.73
CA GLY A 419 -8.25 16.08 5.48
C GLY A 419 -7.00 15.24 5.67
N ASN A 420 -6.78 14.31 4.73
CA ASN A 420 -5.61 13.45 4.69
C ASN A 420 -4.99 13.49 3.29
N PRO A 421 -3.74 13.97 3.12
CA PRO A 421 -3.10 14.01 1.81
C PRO A 421 -2.87 12.61 1.23
N LEU A 422 -2.87 11.56 2.05
CA LEU A 422 -2.86 10.19 1.53
C LEU A 422 -4.17 9.92 0.78
N GLU A 423 -5.34 10.20 1.35
CA GLU A 423 -6.67 9.91 0.76
C GLU A 423 -6.93 10.69 -0.53
N ASP A 424 -6.65 11.99 -0.55
CA ASP A 424 -6.80 12.83 -1.74
C ASP A 424 -5.80 13.99 -1.71
N VAL A 425 -4.64 13.80 -2.35
CA VAL A 425 -3.60 14.83 -2.38
C VAL A 425 -4.01 16.06 -3.19
N ARG A 426 -4.87 15.92 -4.23
CA ARG A 426 -5.28 17.06 -5.06
C ARG A 426 -6.17 17.99 -4.25
N LEU A 427 -7.21 17.44 -3.62
CA LEU A 427 -8.08 18.19 -2.70
C LEU A 427 -7.26 18.83 -1.58
N TYR A 428 -6.34 18.08 -0.96
CA TYR A 428 -5.52 18.61 0.13
C TYR A 428 -4.64 19.79 -0.33
N LEU A 429 -4.03 19.68 -1.51
CA LEU A 429 -3.23 20.77 -2.09
C LEU A 429 -4.10 21.97 -2.47
N ASP A 430 -5.33 21.77 -2.95
CA ASP A 430 -6.27 22.84 -3.25
C ASP A 430 -6.74 23.57 -1.99
N ILE A 431 -6.99 22.84 -0.90
CA ILE A 431 -7.26 23.41 0.43
C ILE A 431 -6.09 24.30 0.87
N LEU A 432 -4.85 23.79 0.80
CA LEU A 432 -3.67 24.57 1.19
C LEU A 432 -3.49 25.79 0.30
N ARG A 433 -3.69 25.68 -1.01
CA ARG A 433 -3.58 26.80 -1.95
C ARG A 433 -4.57 27.91 -1.61
N PHE A 434 -5.82 27.55 -1.34
CA PHE A 434 -6.87 28.51 -1.00
C PHE A 434 -6.65 29.13 0.38
N LEU A 435 -6.25 28.33 1.39
CA LEU A 435 -5.86 28.85 2.72
C LEU A 435 -4.68 29.82 2.62
N GLN A 436 -3.68 29.50 1.80
CA GLN A 436 -2.51 30.36 1.59
C GLN A 436 -2.93 31.72 1.02
N GLN A 437 -3.79 31.72 0.00
CA GLN A 437 -4.33 32.94 -0.60
C GLN A 437 -5.10 33.76 0.45
N LEU A 438 -5.99 33.11 1.20
CA LEU A 438 -6.84 33.75 2.19
C LEU A 438 -6.03 34.42 3.31
N TYR A 439 -5.04 33.73 3.89
CA TYR A 439 -4.16 34.33 4.88
C TYR A 439 -3.32 35.48 4.31
N PHE A 440 -2.92 35.39 3.04
CA PHE A 440 -2.17 36.46 2.39
C PHE A 440 -3.02 37.73 2.22
N GLU A 441 -4.28 37.59 1.80
CA GLU A 441 -5.25 38.68 1.69
C GLU A 441 -5.57 39.31 3.06
N GLN A 442 -5.61 38.50 4.12
CA GLN A 442 -5.75 38.96 5.51
C GLN A 442 -4.46 39.57 6.10
N LYS A 443 -3.37 39.65 5.31
CA LYS A 443 -2.03 40.14 5.73
C LYS A 443 -1.36 39.29 6.81
N GLU A 444 -1.79 38.05 7.00
CA GLU A 444 -1.17 37.08 7.90
C GLU A 444 -0.01 36.34 7.21
N TYR A 445 1.00 37.10 6.76
CA TYR A 445 2.08 36.59 5.89
C TYR A 445 2.84 35.40 6.46
N LEU A 446 3.04 35.34 7.78
CA LEU A 446 3.72 34.22 8.43
C LEU A 446 2.91 32.93 8.32
N LYS A 447 1.57 32.98 8.48
CA LYS A 447 0.71 31.82 8.32
C LYS A 447 0.67 31.37 6.86
N ALA A 448 0.49 32.32 5.93
CA ALA A 448 0.55 32.05 4.50
C ALA A 448 1.88 31.38 4.08
N TYR A 449 3.01 31.85 4.62
CA TYR A 449 4.32 31.26 4.37
C TYR A 449 4.44 29.82 4.90
N LYS A 450 3.94 29.53 6.10
CA LYS A 450 3.91 28.17 6.66
C LYS A 450 3.07 27.21 5.81
N ILE A 451 1.89 27.64 5.35
CA ILE A 451 1.03 26.85 4.46
C ILE A 451 1.76 26.56 3.13
N LYS A 452 2.43 27.57 2.55
CA LYS A 452 3.24 27.39 1.33
C LYS A 452 4.38 26.38 1.53
N GLN A 453 5.03 26.38 2.68
CA GLN A 453 6.05 25.37 3.02
C GLN A 453 5.45 23.97 3.12
N GLN A 454 4.31 23.83 3.78
CA GLN A 454 3.59 22.56 3.90
C GLN A 454 3.17 22.02 2.52
N GLN A 455 2.60 22.87 1.67
CA GLN A 455 2.21 22.53 0.30
C GLN A 455 3.40 21.95 -0.47
N ARG A 456 4.54 22.64 -0.48
CA ARG A 456 5.75 22.17 -1.18
C ARG A 456 6.28 20.85 -0.64
N SER A 457 6.22 20.65 0.68
CA SER A 457 6.65 19.40 1.31
C SER A 457 5.76 18.23 0.88
N ILE A 458 4.44 18.45 0.76
CA ILE A 458 3.50 17.44 0.27
C ILE A 458 3.71 17.19 -1.22
N GLU A 459 3.85 18.23 -2.04
CA GLU A 459 4.15 18.08 -3.47
C GLU A 459 5.43 17.24 -3.69
N GLN A 460 6.46 17.43 -2.86
CA GLN A 460 7.69 16.64 -2.89
C GLN A 460 7.48 15.19 -2.45
N GLN A 461 6.83 14.98 -1.31
CA GLN A 461 6.57 13.63 -0.78
C GLN A 461 5.81 12.75 -1.79
N PHE A 462 4.95 13.35 -2.63
CA PHE A 462 4.13 12.65 -3.63
C PHE A 462 4.71 12.71 -5.05
N GLY A 463 5.93 13.25 -5.23
CA GLY A 463 6.60 13.31 -6.53
C GLY A 463 5.97 14.27 -7.55
N LEU A 464 5.14 15.22 -7.10
CA LEU A 464 4.51 16.26 -7.93
C LEU A 464 5.45 17.45 -8.15
N ARG A 465 6.54 17.53 -7.38
CA ARG A 465 7.54 18.59 -7.47
C ARG A 465 8.91 18.03 -7.14
N ALA A 466 9.91 18.36 -7.97
CA ALA A 466 11.30 18.09 -7.65
C ALA A 466 11.73 18.77 -6.35
N PHE A 467 12.56 18.09 -5.57
CA PHE A 467 13.18 18.70 -4.40
C PHE A 467 14.15 19.82 -4.82
N ILE A 468 13.94 21.04 -4.30
CA ILE A 468 14.78 22.21 -4.59
C ILE A 468 15.01 23.01 -3.30
N GLY A 469 16.28 23.27 -2.97
CA GLY A 469 16.70 24.20 -1.92
C GLY A 469 17.12 23.55 -0.59
N ALA A 470 17.31 24.38 0.44
CA ALA A 470 17.82 23.99 1.76
C ALA A 470 16.76 23.34 2.69
N GLY A 471 15.65 22.85 2.13
CA GLY A 471 14.61 22.13 2.86
C GLY A 471 15.13 20.78 3.38
N ARG A 472 14.30 20.07 4.16
CA ARG A 472 14.60 18.69 4.55
C ARG A 472 13.85 17.78 3.60
N LEU A 473 14.57 16.88 2.93
CA LEU A 473 13.94 15.81 2.19
C LEU A 473 13.30 14.86 3.21
N GLU A 474 12.04 14.53 3.00
CA GLU A 474 11.30 13.55 3.77
C GLU A 474 11.10 12.30 2.89
N ALA A 475 10.79 11.16 3.49
CA ALA A 475 10.54 9.93 2.74
C ALA A 475 9.37 10.10 1.75
N THR A 476 9.46 9.44 0.60
CA THR A 476 8.38 9.47 -0.40
C THR A 476 7.16 8.74 0.13
N LYS A 477 6.00 9.38 -0.04
CA LYS A 477 4.68 8.83 0.29
C LYS A 477 3.93 8.58 -1.01
N GLN A 478 3.31 7.42 -1.12
CA GLN A 478 2.40 7.12 -2.22
C GLN A 478 0.98 7.52 -1.82
N ALA A 479 0.23 8.13 -2.73
CA ALA A 479 -1.17 8.47 -2.49
C ALA A 479 -2.02 7.21 -2.36
N PHE A 480 -3.01 7.25 -1.46
CA PHE A 480 -4.03 6.24 -1.22
C PHE A 480 -4.80 5.87 -2.50
N VAL A 481 -4.97 6.83 -3.42
CA VAL A 481 -5.60 6.60 -4.73
C VAL A 481 -4.73 5.69 -5.63
N GLU A 482 -3.41 5.77 -5.53
CA GLU A 482 -2.48 4.84 -6.21
C GLU A 482 -2.33 3.50 -5.48
N THR A 483 -2.88 3.39 -4.27
CA THR A 483 -2.65 2.29 -3.34
C THR A 483 -3.95 1.86 -2.69
N LEU A 484 -4.99 1.62 -3.49
CA LEU A 484 -6.34 1.28 -3.01
C LEU A 484 -6.38 0.21 -1.92
N ARG A 485 -5.36 -0.65 -1.75
CA ARG A 485 -5.22 -1.58 -0.61
C ARG A 485 -3.78 -1.85 -0.15
N SER A 486 -2.82 -0.93 -0.32
CA SER A 486 -1.49 -1.10 0.29
C SER A 486 -1.45 -0.45 1.68
N ASN A 487 -1.86 -1.19 2.71
CA ASN A 487 -1.73 -0.77 4.10
C ASN A 487 -0.27 -0.84 4.59
N SER A 488 0.61 -0.12 3.92
CA SER A 488 1.90 0.26 4.47
C SER A 488 2.40 1.49 3.70
N PRO A 489 2.10 2.72 4.16
CA PRO A 489 2.93 3.87 3.85
C PRO A 489 4.26 3.71 4.60
N GLN A 490 5.00 2.64 4.33
CA GLN A 490 6.42 2.59 4.65
C GLN A 490 7.04 3.61 3.70
N GLY A 491 7.40 4.76 4.24
CA GLY A 491 8.09 5.79 3.46
C GLY A 491 9.26 5.11 2.77
N ASN A 492 9.25 5.10 1.44
CA ASN A 492 10.33 4.50 0.68
C ASN A 492 11.53 5.45 0.72
N ILE A 493 12.71 4.90 0.43
CA ILE A 493 13.89 5.72 0.19
C ILE A 493 13.53 6.70 -0.94
N ALA A 494 13.68 8.00 -0.66
CA ALA A 494 13.33 9.01 -1.64
C ALA A 494 14.25 8.89 -2.87
N PRO A 495 13.75 8.96 -4.11
CA PRO A 495 14.54 8.75 -5.32
C PRO A 495 15.71 9.75 -5.45
N GLU A 496 15.61 10.92 -4.82
CA GLU A 496 16.69 11.90 -4.75
C GLU A 496 17.92 11.39 -3.97
N ILE A 497 17.75 10.43 -3.05
CA ILE A 497 18.86 9.74 -2.38
C ILE A 497 19.62 8.86 -3.39
N ALA A 498 18.90 8.16 -4.26
CA ALA A 498 19.50 7.38 -5.35
C ALA A 498 20.18 8.28 -6.38
N ALA A 499 19.49 9.35 -6.81
CA ALA A 499 20.01 10.29 -7.78
C ALA A 499 21.26 11.05 -7.29
N SER A 500 21.39 11.25 -5.98
CA SER A 500 22.59 11.85 -5.37
C SER A 500 23.73 10.87 -5.12
N GLY A 501 23.59 9.59 -5.50
CA GLY A 501 24.59 8.55 -5.28
C GLY A 501 24.70 8.04 -3.84
N ARG A 502 23.84 8.51 -2.93
CA ARG A 502 23.91 8.25 -1.49
C ARG A 502 23.33 6.92 -1.04
N LEU A 503 22.85 6.10 -1.97
CA LEU A 503 22.40 4.74 -1.66
C LEU A 503 23.53 3.89 -1.09
N LEU A 504 24.74 3.99 -1.65
CA LEU A 504 25.92 3.28 -1.16
C LEU A 504 26.28 3.69 0.28
N ASP A 505 26.08 4.96 0.63
CA ASP A 505 26.30 5.45 1.99
C ASP A 505 25.31 4.83 2.97
N ILE A 506 24.04 4.69 2.57
CA ILE A 506 23.02 4.02 3.37
C ILE A 506 23.33 2.54 3.55
N GLU A 507 23.73 1.85 2.48
CA GLU A 507 24.12 0.44 2.54
C GLU A 507 25.29 0.23 3.50
N ARG A 508 26.33 1.06 3.41
CA ARG A 508 27.49 1.05 4.34
C ARG A 508 27.09 1.36 5.78
N LEU A 509 26.18 2.31 5.99
CA LEU A 509 25.67 2.64 7.33
C LEU A 509 24.95 1.44 7.93
N ILE A 510 24.08 0.77 7.16
CA ILE A 510 23.35 -0.42 7.62
C ILE A 510 24.31 -1.58 7.91
N GLU A 511 25.30 -1.80 7.04
CA GLU A 511 26.33 -2.82 7.26
C GLU A 511 27.08 -2.57 8.58
N ARG A 512 27.50 -1.32 8.83
CA ARG A 512 28.18 -0.95 10.08
C ARG A 512 27.28 -1.14 11.29
N MET A 513 26.01 -0.74 11.21
CA MET A 513 25.03 -0.94 12.28
C MET A 513 24.83 -2.43 12.62
N GLY A 514 25.08 -3.33 11.67
CA GLY A 514 24.92 -4.77 11.88
C GLY A 514 26.08 -5.50 12.49
N ARG A 515 27.20 -4.80 12.69
CA ARG A 515 28.34 -5.41 13.33
C ARG A 515 28.44 -4.92 14.78
N PRO A 516 28.66 -5.84 15.74
CA PRO A 516 28.71 -5.50 17.16
C PRO A 516 29.90 -4.60 17.55
N ASP A 517 30.89 -4.43 16.66
CA ASP A 517 32.04 -3.56 16.87
C ASP A 517 31.74 -2.06 16.69
N TYR A 518 30.62 -1.68 16.09
CA TYR A 518 30.21 -0.27 15.92
C TYR A 518 29.06 0.12 16.86
N LYS A 519 29.41 0.63 18.06
CA LYS A 519 28.42 1.07 19.07
C LYS A 519 27.88 2.49 18.85
N LEU A 520 28.62 3.35 18.15
CA LEU A 520 28.26 4.75 17.87
C LEU A 520 28.69 5.13 16.46
N ILE A 521 27.77 5.71 15.69
CA ILE A 521 28.03 6.23 14.35
C ILE A 521 27.75 7.74 14.34
N VAL A 522 28.74 8.53 13.93
CA VAL A 522 28.62 9.99 13.84
C VAL A 522 28.61 10.41 12.38
N ILE A 523 27.50 11.03 11.94
CA ILE A 523 27.35 11.62 10.62
C ILE A 523 27.61 13.13 10.73
N HIS A 524 28.68 13.63 10.11
CA HIS A 524 29.05 15.05 10.18
C HIS A 524 29.32 15.65 8.79
N GLY A 525 29.40 16.98 8.74
CA GLY A 525 29.58 17.75 7.50
C GLY A 525 28.98 19.15 7.62
N GLN A 526 29.24 20.01 6.62
CA GLN A 526 28.78 21.41 6.64
C GLN A 526 27.24 21.54 6.64
N SER A 527 26.72 22.71 7.01
CA SER A 527 25.27 22.97 6.93
C SER A 527 24.79 22.86 5.47
N GLY A 528 23.62 22.26 5.24
CA GLY A 528 23.07 22.11 3.89
C GLY A 528 23.52 20.89 3.09
N VAL A 529 24.57 20.16 3.50
CA VAL A 529 25.07 18.96 2.78
C VAL A 529 24.14 17.73 2.82
N GLY A 530 22.89 17.89 3.26
CA GLY A 530 21.89 16.82 3.23
C GLY A 530 21.97 15.78 4.36
N LYS A 531 22.62 16.07 5.49
CA LYS A 531 22.68 15.15 6.66
C LYS A 531 21.29 14.66 7.10
N SER A 532 20.39 15.61 7.36
CA SER A 532 19.02 15.30 7.78
C SER A 532 18.22 14.59 6.69
N SER A 533 18.52 14.86 5.42
CA SER A 533 17.90 14.18 4.28
C SER A 533 18.37 12.73 4.17
N LEU A 534 19.69 12.47 4.29
CA LEU A 534 20.26 11.13 4.33
C LEU A 534 19.61 10.28 5.43
N VAL A 535 19.39 10.87 6.60
CA VAL A 535 18.75 10.19 7.73
C VAL A 535 17.25 9.98 7.48
N ASN A 536 16.46 11.04 7.27
CA ASN A 536 14.98 10.96 7.24
C ASN A 536 14.43 10.36 5.94
N ALA A 537 15.05 10.64 4.79
CA ALA A 537 14.57 10.19 3.49
C ALA A 537 15.32 8.95 2.97
N GLY A 538 16.36 8.51 3.68
CA GLY A 538 17.20 7.37 3.29
C GLY A 538 17.30 6.30 4.37
N LEU A 539 18.11 6.55 5.41
CA LEU A 539 18.46 5.57 6.42
C LEU A 539 17.24 5.06 7.21
N ILE A 540 16.36 5.95 7.70
CA ILE A 540 15.18 5.54 8.48
C ILE A 540 14.23 4.66 7.67
N PRO A 541 13.81 5.05 6.44
CA PRO A 541 13.13 4.16 5.49
C PRO A 541 13.81 2.79 5.33
N ALA A 542 15.13 2.78 5.14
CA ALA A 542 15.87 1.56 4.91
C ALA A 542 15.89 0.63 6.14
N LEU A 543 16.01 1.20 7.35
CA LEU A 543 16.00 0.45 8.61
C LEU A 543 14.62 -0.14 8.95
N LYS A 544 13.53 0.56 8.59
CA LYS A 544 12.17 0.02 8.76
C LYS A 544 11.91 -1.23 7.92
N ASN A 545 12.68 -1.40 6.85
CA ASN A 545 12.46 -2.43 5.83
C ASN A 545 13.52 -3.53 5.85
N LYS A 546 14.49 -3.49 6.79
CA LYS A 546 15.67 -4.36 6.77
C LYS A 546 16.06 -4.83 8.18
N ALA A 547 16.03 -6.14 8.37
CA ALA A 547 16.66 -6.80 9.51
C ALA A 547 18.17 -6.58 9.49
N ILE A 548 18.80 -6.43 10.64
CA ILE A 548 20.25 -6.27 10.72
C ILE A 548 20.87 -7.42 11.54
N GLY A 549 21.47 -8.38 10.84
CA GLY A 549 22.06 -9.57 11.48
C GLY A 549 20.99 -10.54 11.98
N THR A 550 21.00 -10.87 13.27
CA THR A 550 20.07 -11.81 13.92
C THR A 550 19.04 -11.15 14.84
N GLN A 551 19.00 -9.81 14.93
CA GLN A 551 18.14 -9.06 15.84
C GLN A 551 17.12 -8.19 15.10
N ASP A 552 16.00 -7.89 15.77
CA ASP A 552 14.99 -6.92 15.33
C ASP A 552 15.34 -5.50 15.86
N TYR A 553 15.03 -4.45 15.08
CA TYR A 553 15.32 -3.06 15.45
C TYR A 553 14.13 -2.14 15.24
N LEU A 554 13.92 -1.21 16.17
CA LEU A 554 12.95 -0.11 16.05
C LEU A 554 13.68 1.23 15.86
N PRO A 555 13.70 1.82 14.65
CA PRO A 555 14.37 3.10 14.43
C PRO A 555 13.57 4.26 15.06
N VAL A 556 14.20 5.00 15.98
CA VAL A 556 13.61 6.18 16.63
C VAL A 556 14.38 7.45 16.28
N VAL A 557 13.66 8.47 15.81
CA VAL A 557 14.25 9.71 15.31
C VAL A 557 14.01 10.84 16.28
N MET A 558 15.04 11.25 17.01
CA MET A 558 14.94 12.32 18.00
C MET A 558 15.65 13.57 17.50
N ARG A 559 14.94 14.71 17.49
CA ARG A 559 15.50 16.01 17.05
C ARG A 559 15.88 16.92 18.21
N VAL A 560 15.17 16.81 19.34
CA VAL A 560 15.36 17.65 20.52
C VAL A 560 15.85 16.77 21.66
N TYR A 561 17.07 17.02 22.12
CA TYR A 561 17.77 16.22 23.13
C TYR A 561 17.84 16.90 24.49
N THR A 562 17.30 18.11 24.63
CA THR A 562 17.29 18.86 25.90
C THR A 562 16.49 18.16 27.01
N ASN A 563 15.46 17.41 26.65
CA ASN A 563 14.72 16.51 27.55
C ASN A 563 14.48 15.16 26.85
N TRP A 564 15.57 14.47 26.55
CA TRP A 564 15.54 13.28 25.70
C TRP A 564 14.73 12.12 26.30
N VAL A 565 14.61 12.01 27.63
CA VAL A 565 13.86 10.92 28.28
C VAL A 565 12.37 11.06 28.01
N GLU A 566 11.79 12.25 28.24
CA GLU A 566 10.38 12.50 28.00
C GLU A 566 10.05 12.46 26.49
N GLU A 567 10.92 13.03 25.66
CA GLU A 567 10.73 13.00 24.21
C GLU A 567 10.86 11.58 23.64
N LEU A 568 11.81 10.78 24.13
CA LEU A 568 11.92 9.37 23.75
C LEU A 568 10.70 8.57 24.20
N GLY A 569 10.21 8.79 25.42
CA GLY A 569 8.98 8.18 25.92
C GLY A 569 7.78 8.50 25.04
N ARG A 570 7.62 9.78 24.65
CA ARG A 570 6.59 10.22 23.70
C ARG A 570 6.73 9.53 22.35
N LEU A 571 7.94 9.49 21.78
CA LEU A 571 8.22 8.89 20.47
C LEU A 571 7.95 7.37 20.47
N LEU A 572 8.33 6.66 21.52
CA LEU A 572 8.09 5.23 21.67
C LEU A 572 6.60 4.89 21.81
N ILE A 573 5.81 5.74 22.49
CA ILE A 573 4.35 5.57 22.57
C ILE A 573 3.70 5.78 21.21
N THR A 574 4.12 6.81 20.45
CA THR A 574 3.61 7.04 19.09
C THR A 574 4.01 5.95 18.11
N ASN A 575 5.21 5.36 18.22
CA ASN A 575 5.64 4.29 17.32
C ASN A 575 5.02 2.92 17.68
N LYS A 576 4.78 2.61 18.97
CA LYS A 576 4.08 1.37 19.36
C LYS A 576 2.61 1.33 18.93
N GLY A 577 1.97 2.49 18.76
CA GLY A 577 0.60 2.58 18.25
C GLY A 577 0.45 2.16 16.78
N ASP A 578 1.54 2.06 16.03
CA ASP A 578 1.57 1.59 14.63
C ASP A 578 1.94 0.09 14.51
N GLU A 579 2.36 -0.59 15.58
CA GLU A 579 2.95 -1.95 15.52
C GLU A 579 2.33 -3.00 16.49
N GLY A 580 1.23 -2.73 17.19
CA GLY A 580 0.66 -3.77 18.06
C GLY A 580 -0.77 -3.56 18.51
N ASN A 581 -1.70 -4.35 17.96
CA ASN A 581 -2.87 -4.78 18.70
C ASN A 581 -3.43 -6.11 18.16
N GLU A 582 -2.77 -7.22 18.45
CA GLU A 582 -3.34 -8.56 18.41
C GLU A 582 -2.94 -9.31 19.69
N GLY A 583 -3.94 -9.78 20.46
CA GLY A 583 -3.75 -10.82 21.48
C GLY A 583 -3.98 -10.44 22.96
N GLU A 584 -5.20 -10.70 23.42
CA GLU A 584 -5.61 -11.06 24.79
C GLU A 584 -5.45 -10.06 25.95
N GLN A 585 -6.57 -9.43 26.34
CA GLN A 585 -6.82 -9.12 27.76
C GLN A 585 -8.20 -9.60 28.21
N ARG A 586 -8.18 -10.57 29.12
CA ARG A 586 -9.35 -11.10 29.82
C ARG A 586 -9.93 -10.04 30.76
N SER A 587 -11.23 -9.82 30.58
CA SER A 587 -12.21 -9.22 31.48
C SER A 587 -11.94 -9.42 32.98
N ARG A 588 -12.05 -8.32 33.76
CA ARG A 588 -12.80 -8.32 35.03
C ARG A 588 -13.19 -6.91 35.50
N GLY A 589 -14.50 -6.67 35.43
CA GLY A 589 -15.43 -5.91 36.29
C GLY A 589 -14.94 -4.81 37.22
N ALA A 590 -15.63 -3.66 37.09
CA ALA A 590 -15.57 -2.48 37.94
C ALA A 590 -15.92 -2.73 39.42
N GLY A 591 -15.26 -1.94 40.28
CA GLY A 591 -15.65 -1.71 41.67
C GLY A 591 -14.93 -0.46 42.18
N GLU A 592 -15.68 0.61 42.42
CA GLU A 592 -15.22 1.85 43.01
C GLU A 592 -14.48 1.61 44.34
N GLN A 593 -13.27 2.13 44.49
CA GLN A 593 -12.78 2.56 45.80
C GLN A 593 -11.64 3.58 45.65
N ARG A 594 -11.96 4.79 46.12
CA ARG A 594 -11.02 5.87 46.47
C ARG A 594 -9.92 5.31 47.37
N GLY A 595 -8.68 5.31 46.90
CA GLY A 595 -7.51 5.01 47.70
C GLY A 595 -6.25 5.44 46.97
N ARG A 596 -5.51 6.38 47.55
CA ARG A 596 -4.12 6.68 47.17
C ARG A 596 -3.35 5.37 47.01
N ARG A 597 -2.84 5.10 45.81
CA ARG A 597 -1.78 4.11 45.60
C ARG A 597 -0.63 4.82 44.91
N GLU A 598 0.42 5.04 45.69
CA GLU A 598 1.76 5.29 45.19
C GLU A 598 2.11 4.19 44.20
N LEU A 599 2.46 4.59 42.98
CA LEU A 599 3.08 3.71 42.01
C LEU A 599 4.53 3.49 42.49
N GLU A 600 4.75 2.40 43.21
CA GLU A 600 6.06 1.82 43.38
C GLU A 600 6.61 1.47 41.99
N LEU A 601 7.47 2.36 41.48
CA LEU A 601 8.42 2.03 40.44
C LEU A 601 9.24 0.84 40.96
N ARG A 602 8.95 -0.36 40.46
CA ARG A 602 9.92 -1.45 40.54
C ARG A 602 11.17 -0.98 39.82
N SER A 603 12.15 -0.57 40.61
CA SER A 603 13.52 -0.37 40.19
C SER A 603 14.04 -1.70 39.65
N SER A 604 13.93 -1.92 38.34
CA SER A 604 14.88 -2.78 37.65
C SER A 604 16.23 -2.08 37.75
N THR A 605 17.04 -2.55 38.68
CA THR A 605 18.48 -2.27 38.75
C THR A 605 19.09 -2.67 37.42
N PHE A 606 19.30 -1.68 36.54
CA PHE A 606 20.23 -1.80 35.43
C PHE A 606 21.63 -1.82 36.05
N GLU A 607 22.19 -3.01 36.21
CA GLU A 607 23.63 -3.14 36.40
C GLU A 607 24.30 -2.76 35.07
N LEU A 608 24.80 -1.53 35.00
CA LEU A 608 25.81 -1.15 34.03
C LEU A 608 27.09 -1.87 34.42
N ASP A 609 27.35 -3.03 33.80
CA ASP A 609 28.70 -3.58 33.77
C ASP A 609 29.60 -2.56 33.04
N GLU A 610 30.39 -1.81 33.80
CA GLU A 610 31.52 -1.02 33.30
C GLU A 610 32.58 -1.96 32.73
N SER A 611 32.32 -2.46 31.54
CA SER A 611 33.35 -3.02 30.67
C SER A 611 33.92 -1.87 29.85
N ILE A 612 35.11 -1.42 30.23
CA ILE A 612 35.96 -0.51 29.44
C ILE A 612 36.32 -1.25 28.15
N SER A 613 35.42 -1.18 27.16
CA SER A 613 35.70 -1.56 25.77
C SER A 613 36.14 -0.31 25.04
N GLU A 614 37.36 -0.32 24.48
CA GLU A 614 37.88 0.74 23.61
C GLU A 614 36.82 1.16 22.58
N LEU A 615 36.33 2.39 22.70
CA LEU A 615 35.39 2.98 21.75
C LEU A 615 36.11 3.21 20.43
N ARG A 616 35.96 2.29 19.48
CA ARG A 616 36.30 2.55 18.08
C ARG A 616 35.20 3.42 17.47
N SER A 617 35.41 4.72 17.42
CA SER A 617 34.57 5.65 16.67
C SER A 617 34.89 5.55 15.18
N SER A 618 33.90 5.23 14.33
CA SER A 618 34.03 5.42 12.89
C SER A 618 33.48 6.80 12.51
N THR A 619 34.31 7.65 11.94
CA THR A 619 33.90 8.92 11.33
C THR A 619 33.42 8.69 9.91
N PHE A 620 32.38 9.43 9.51
CA PHE A 620 31.84 9.43 8.15
C PHE A 620 31.71 10.89 7.71
N GLU A 621 32.62 11.32 6.83
CA GLU A 621 32.63 12.67 6.26
C GLU A 621 31.75 12.70 5.00
N LEU A 622 30.87 13.69 4.91
CA LEU A 622 30.12 13.99 3.70
C LEU A 622 30.83 15.10 2.92
N ASP A 623 31.50 14.75 1.82
CA ASP A 623 32.12 15.70 0.90
C ASP A 623 31.11 16.38 -0.05
N GLU A 624 31.49 17.54 -0.61
CA GLU A 624 30.71 18.26 -1.61
C GLU A 624 30.61 17.46 -2.92
N SER A 625 29.39 17.05 -3.30
CA SER A 625 29.11 16.58 -4.65
C SER A 625 29.16 17.78 -5.60
N THR A 626 30.30 18.03 -6.24
CA THR A 626 30.39 18.97 -7.37
C THR A 626 29.69 18.34 -8.58
N SER A 627 28.38 18.52 -8.68
CA SER A 627 27.70 18.38 -9.96
C SER A 627 28.04 19.61 -10.79
N GLU A 628 28.96 19.48 -11.74
CA GLU A 628 29.15 20.47 -12.79
C GLU A 628 27.85 20.58 -13.61
N LEU A 629 27.01 21.54 -13.26
CA LEU A 629 25.94 22.01 -14.12
C LEU A 629 26.61 22.67 -15.32
N ARG A 630 26.63 21.99 -16.47
CA ARG A 630 26.84 22.65 -17.76
C ARG A 630 25.73 23.67 -17.93
N SER A 631 26.04 24.94 -17.70
CA SER A 631 25.21 26.06 -18.09
C SER A 631 25.13 26.09 -19.62
N SER A 632 24.00 25.67 -20.18
CA SER A 632 23.64 26.05 -21.54
C SER A 632 23.29 27.53 -21.53
N THR A 633 24.24 28.38 -21.91
CA THR A 633 24.00 29.78 -22.27
C THR A 633 23.06 29.81 -23.47
N PHE A 634 21.79 30.15 -23.23
CA PHE A 634 20.88 30.59 -24.27
C PHE A 634 21.21 32.05 -24.56
N GLU A 635 21.86 32.30 -25.70
CA GLU A 635 21.98 33.65 -26.25
C GLU A 635 20.61 34.08 -26.80
N LEU A 636 20.13 35.22 -26.32
CA LEU A 636 18.95 35.91 -26.84
C LEU A 636 19.38 36.70 -28.07
N ASP A 637 18.98 36.25 -29.26
CA ASP A 637 19.01 37.09 -30.46
C ASP A 637 17.84 38.08 -30.40
N GLU A 638 18.17 39.33 -30.06
CA GLU A 638 17.32 40.49 -30.31
C GLU A 638 17.65 41.11 -31.67
N SER A 639 16.58 41.67 -32.27
CA SER A 639 16.57 42.68 -33.34
C SER A 639 16.64 42.11 -34.78
N THR A 640 15.87 42.57 -35.77
CA THR A 640 15.04 43.77 -35.95
C THR A 640 14.07 43.53 -37.11
N SER A 641 12.85 44.03 -36.98
CA SER A 641 11.95 44.33 -38.09
C SER A 641 12.46 45.53 -38.89
N GLU A 642 12.67 45.38 -40.20
CA GLU A 642 12.74 46.51 -41.13
C GLU A 642 11.72 46.35 -42.26
N LEU A 643 11.09 47.48 -42.57
CA LEU A 643 10.03 47.71 -43.55
C LEU A 643 10.51 47.51 -44.99
N ARG A 644 9.77 46.73 -45.79
CA ARG A 644 9.22 47.16 -47.09
C ARG A 644 8.15 46.21 -47.59
#